data_AF-A0A921V1T8-F1
#
_entry.id   AF-A0A921V1T8-F1
#
_cell.length_a   1.000
_cell.length_b   1.000
_cell.length_c   1.000
_cell.angle_alpha   90.00
_cell.angle_beta   90.00
_cell.angle_gamma   90.00
#
_symmetry.space_group_name_H-M   'P 1'
#
loop_
_entity.id
_entity.type
_entity.pdbx_description
1 polymer ?
#
loop_
_entity_poly.entity_id
_entity_poly.type
_entity_poly.pdbx_seq_one_letter_code
_entity_poly.pdbx_strand_id
1 'polypeptide(L)'
;MRGGAHEGRRQRRQVGACARNFSARLDFDANGYGDLMDMIFLQLSSMARDMCTQVRMEAFTALGKMQRVSEGVLLQSLSKKVIKTDSMNVSIINGQKLPPKLKIPCAAGIFSHGIEDEFYQVRTTACKSLGALAKFSNQYAEKALDLLMDMMNDDTEAVRLQTLEALFHMATYGCLTVQEKHMHMFLGLLVDATAVIRDAARKILGLVNMPKLQIFKSAVDGLITSLEKYPEEQDIYGILFSIGKNHGSFSANIAKHLAKEITMASDGELILDKPRVKALLIVSISAPFSDDKHKKLNIPSIIFSRAIPLLEKFSCALGGEVNQDSLLSYLCQKGGMPFWENRSISAEFGESESCNVGTVEIGAHIENTAKATKCLDEVLVMQSVKSILEIVEGAWTMRMSCNVCEVRTILRRCKEELRLLAENSSGSIGAFLSFLSEYVDAILFIVEIWQLIQLDNPYTFGLTSLDILLEKLDMSVRRMEYCYVRLNRVLEVQVLELSLIAHLFRLSKIAVCSKVVLGKLLWVINRLEDLCADGSCELSDFSREIKKAFDTNPTGDNLIGSINNLFQLFRLKPTTDFGMLKVISAVLRVCDNDSENPLQYICGLPVGISFKISLWNVSSHHRLWLRMTIGESMQHTFLDFSCFGGNDEVKSSSMVVPLYATPKACSFVLRVCLVMECPSAGISTHQGGDGGPSDSVVQLSDELDVYFVSAVQR
;
A
#
# COMPACT_ATOMS: atom_id res chain seq x y z
N MET A 1 -9.72 -50.20 -14.86
CA MET A 1 -9.14 -48.85 -15.02
C MET A 1 -10.03 -47.82 -15.74
N ARG A 2 -10.98 -48.18 -16.63
CA ARG A 2 -11.87 -47.19 -17.29
C ARG A 2 -13.02 -46.62 -16.43
N GLY A 3 -13.44 -47.32 -15.36
CA GLY A 3 -14.51 -46.86 -14.46
C GLY A 3 -14.11 -45.68 -13.57
N GLY A 4 -12.92 -45.71 -12.96
CA GLY A 4 -12.45 -44.67 -12.04
C GLY A 4 -12.22 -43.30 -12.70
N ALA A 5 -11.82 -43.27 -13.97
CA ALA A 5 -11.67 -42.00 -14.71
C ALA A 5 -13.02 -41.31 -15.00
N HIS A 6 -14.09 -42.08 -15.17
CA HIS A 6 -15.43 -41.56 -15.44
C HIS A 6 -16.12 -41.06 -14.16
N GLU A 7 -15.87 -41.73 -13.05
CA GLU A 7 -16.35 -41.35 -11.71
C GLU A 7 -15.62 -40.12 -11.18
N GLY A 8 -14.29 -40.05 -11.35
CA GLY A 8 -13.51 -38.86 -11.02
C GLY A 8 -13.92 -37.62 -11.83
N ARG A 9 -14.24 -37.75 -13.12
CA ARG A 9 -14.80 -36.63 -13.92
C ARG A 9 -16.17 -36.18 -13.42
N ARG A 10 -17.01 -37.11 -12.97
CA ARG A 10 -18.35 -36.80 -12.42
C ARG A 10 -18.24 -36.07 -11.08
N GLN A 11 -17.36 -36.53 -10.20
CA GLN A 11 -17.11 -35.87 -8.92
C GLN A 11 -16.47 -34.49 -9.10
N ARG A 12 -15.53 -34.31 -10.04
CA ARG A 12 -15.00 -32.97 -10.38
C ARG A 12 -16.08 -32.00 -10.88
N ARG A 13 -17.00 -32.48 -11.73
CA ARG A 13 -18.16 -31.67 -12.15
C ARG A 13 -19.06 -31.30 -10.97
N GLN A 14 -19.14 -32.16 -9.96
CA GLN A 14 -19.91 -31.93 -8.74
C GLN A 14 -19.22 -30.96 -7.77
N VAL A 15 -17.88 -31.03 -7.60
CA VAL A 15 -17.10 -29.99 -6.89
C VAL A 15 -17.29 -28.64 -7.58
N GLY A 16 -17.14 -28.61 -8.91
CA GLY A 16 -17.34 -27.41 -9.71
C GLY A 16 -18.80 -26.90 -9.71
N ALA A 17 -19.80 -27.76 -9.49
CA ALA A 17 -21.19 -27.35 -9.34
C ALA A 17 -21.44 -26.74 -7.94
N CYS A 18 -20.92 -27.36 -6.88
CA CYS A 18 -20.91 -26.76 -5.54
C CYS A 18 -20.19 -25.41 -5.58
N ALA A 19 -19.02 -25.32 -6.21
CA ALA A 19 -18.21 -24.11 -6.41
C ALA A 19 -18.92 -22.98 -7.18
N ARG A 20 -19.83 -23.32 -8.11
CA ARG A 20 -20.62 -22.32 -8.88
C ARG A 20 -21.85 -21.81 -8.14
N ASN A 21 -22.42 -22.61 -7.24
CA ASN A 21 -23.50 -22.15 -6.36
C ASN A 21 -23.04 -21.06 -5.38
N PHE A 22 -21.73 -20.86 -5.17
CA PHE A 22 -21.17 -19.74 -4.40
C PHE A 22 -21.32 -18.37 -5.09
N SER A 23 -21.51 -18.32 -6.41
CA SER A 23 -21.61 -17.06 -7.17
C SER A 23 -23.04 -16.59 -7.40
N ALA A 24 -24.03 -17.46 -7.24
CA ALA A 24 -25.43 -17.10 -7.39
C ALA A 24 -26.01 -16.72 -6.02
N ARG A 25 -26.28 -15.42 -5.79
CA ARG A 25 -27.11 -14.97 -4.67
C ARG A 25 -28.49 -15.61 -4.82
N LEU A 26 -28.75 -16.66 -4.06
CA LEU A 26 -30.08 -17.23 -3.91
C LEU A 26 -30.69 -16.64 -2.64
N ASP A 27 -31.84 -15.99 -2.81
CA ASP A 27 -32.64 -15.39 -1.74
C ASP A 27 -33.13 -16.50 -0.79
N PHE A 28 -32.50 -16.62 0.37
CA PHE A 28 -32.95 -17.45 1.47
C PHE A 28 -33.07 -16.59 2.73
N ASP A 29 -34.11 -16.84 3.52
CA ASP A 29 -34.26 -16.24 4.85
C ASP A 29 -33.01 -16.51 5.71
N ALA A 30 -32.61 -15.52 6.52
CA ALA A 30 -31.33 -15.46 7.22
C ALA A 30 -30.98 -16.70 8.08
N ASN A 31 -31.97 -17.50 8.49
CA ASN A 31 -31.77 -18.75 9.23
C ASN A 31 -31.49 -19.98 8.33
N GLY A 32 -31.98 -20.03 7.10
CA GLY A 32 -31.79 -21.18 6.20
C GLY A 32 -30.44 -21.18 5.46
N TYR A 33 -29.85 -20.01 5.27
CA TYR A 33 -28.57 -19.86 4.57
C TYR A 33 -27.37 -20.46 5.34
N GLY A 34 -27.38 -20.41 6.68
CA GLY A 34 -26.32 -20.97 7.52
C GLY A 34 -26.22 -22.49 7.43
N ASP A 35 -27.37 -23.17 7.55
CA ASP A 35 -27.46 -24.63 7.48
C ASP A 35 -27.08 -25.18 6.10
N LEU A 36 -27.37 -24.42 5.03
CA LEU A 36 -26.94 -24.76 3.67
C LEU A 36 -25.42 -24.71 3.52
N MET A 37 -24.77 -23.70 4.10
CA MET A 37 -23.31 -23.58 4.05
C MET A 37 -22.62 -24.70 4.83
N ASP A 38 -23.16 -25.08 5.98
CA ASP A 38 -22.69 -26.25 6.73
C ASP A 38 -22.86 -27.55 5.95
N MET A 39 -23.98 -27.71 5.24
CA MET A 39 -24.21 -28.87 4.38
C MET A 39 -23.17 -28.95 3.26
N ILE A 40 -22.87 -27.83 2.60
CA ILE A 40 -21.85 -27.76 1.55
C ILE A 40 -20.48 -28.08 2.12
N PHE A 41 -20.14 -27.56 3.31
CA PHE A 41 -18.89 -27.85 3.99
C PHE A 41 -18.74 -29.35 4.29
N LEU A 42 -19.80 -29.99 4.80
CA LEU A 42 -19.81 -31.44 5.07
C LEU A 42 -19.66 -32.27 3.79
N GLN A 43 -20.33 -31.86 2.70
CA GLN A 43 -20.20 -32.52 1.40
C GLN A 43 -18.76 -32.41 0.88
N LEU A 44 -18.17 -31.21 0.87
CA LEU A 44 -16.78 -31.00 0.46
C LEU A 44 -15.80 -31.79 1.34
N SER A 45 -16.06 -31.86 2.66
CA SER A 45 -15.26 -32.66 3.59
C SER A 45 -15.29 -34.15 3.25
N SER A 46 -16.41 -34.68 2.76
CA SER A 46 -16.47 -36.07 2.28
C SER A 46 -15.63 -36.28 1.02
N MET A 47 -15.60 -35.30 0.12
CA MET A 47 -14.83 -35.33 -1.14
C MET A 47 -13.33 -35.13 -0.92
N ALA A 48 -12.94 -34.45 0.16
CA ALA A 48 -11.55 -34.32 0.56
C ALA A 48 -10.90 -35.65 0.98
N ARG A 49 -11.68 -36.75 1.11
CA ARG A 49 -11.18 -38.13 1.31
C ARG A 49 -11.24 -38.99 0.06
N ASP A 50 -11.50 -38.40 -1.10
CA ASP A 50 -11.66 -39.17 -2.34
C ASP A 50 -10.35 -39.86 -2.74
N MET A 51 -10.46 -41.01 -3.43
CA MET A 51 -9.29 -41.73 -3.92
C MET A 51 -8.50 -40.95 -4.98
N CYS A 52 -9.14 -40.01 -5.69
CA CYS A 52 -8.50 -39.16 -6.68
C CYS A 52 -7.84 -37.95 -6.03
N THR A 53 -6.51 -37.86 -6.13
CA THR A 53 -5.70 -36.73 -5.63
C THR A 53 -6.24 -35.37 -6.08
N GLN A 54 -6.67 -35.25 -7.36
CA GLN A 54 -7.23 -34.00 -7.88
C GLN A 54 -8.56 -33.63 -7.20
N VAL A 55 -9.42 -34.61 -6.93
CA VAL A 55 -10.70 -34.35 -6.23
C VAL A 55 -10.42 -33.89 -4.81
N ARG A 56 -9.42 -34.49 -4.13
CA ARG A 56 -8.98 -34.03 -2.80
C ARG A 56 -8.49 -32.58 -2.83
N MET A 57 -7.61 -32.23 -3.77
CA MET A 57 -7.10 -30.85 -3.92
C MET A 57 -8.21 -29.84 -4.21
N GLU A 58 -9.12 -30.16 -5.13
CA GLU A 58 -10.25 -29.27 -5.46
C GLU A 58 -11.21 -29.13 -4.27
N ALA A 59 -11.43 -30.19 -3.50
CA ALA A 59 -12.26 -30.16 -2.30
C ALA A 59 -11.63 -29.27 -1.20
N PHE A 60 -10.34 -29.45 -0.88
CA PHE A 60 -9.66 -28.56 0.07
C PHE A 60 -9.67 -27.11 -0.42
N THR A 61 -9.37 -26.86 -1.69
CA THR A 61 -9.42 -25.51 -2.28
C THR A 61 -10.81 -24.88 -2.14
N ALA A 62 -11.87 -25.65 -2.34
CA ALA A 62 -13.24 -25.18 -2.16
C ALA A 62 -13.59 -24.92 -0.68
N LEU A 63 -13.13 -25.77 0.25
CA LEU A 63 -13.29 -25.56 1.70
C LEU A 63 -12.68 -24.22 2.14
N GLY A 64 -11.47 -23.89 1.66
CA GLY A 64 -10.79 -22.63 2.00
C GLY A 64 -11.46 -21.37 1.43
N LYS A 65 -12.34 -21.52 0.43
CA LYS A 65 -13.09 -20.40 -0.19
C LYS A 65 -14.45 -20.15 0.46
N MET A 66 -14.84 -20.94 1.46
CA MET A 66 -16.14 -20.77 2.11
C MET A 66 -16.19 -19.43 2.85
N GLN A 67 -17.30 -18.71 2.68
CA GLN A 67 -17.50 -17.38 3.28
C GLN A 67 -18.10 -17.43 4.68
N ARG A 68 -18.76 -18.53 5.03
CA ARG A 68 -19.41 -18.73 6.32
C ARG A 68 -19.57 -20.22 6.57
N VAL A 69 -19.27 -20.66 7.79
CA VAL A 69 -19.45 -22.04 8.29
C VAL A 69 -19.69 -21.93 9.79
N SER A 70 -20.55 -22.76 10.37
CA SER A 70 -20.74 -22.76 11.82
C SER A 70 -19.47 -23.23 12.54
N GLU A 71 -19.25 -22.65 13.72
CA GLU A 71 -18.10 -22.96 14.56
C GLU A 71 -18.05 -24.45 14.94
N GLY A 72 -19.20 -25.09 15.19
CA GLY A 72 -19.28 -26.52 15.49
C GLY A 72 -18.73 -27.40 14.37
N VAL A 73 -19.09 -27.10 13.11
CA VAL A 73 -18.61 -27.84 11.93
C VAL A 73 -17.12 -27.57 11.69
N LEU A 74 -16.67 -26.33 11.87
CA LEU A 74 -15.26 -25.96 11.79
C LEU A 74 -14.42 -26.71 12.85
N LEU A 75 -14.83 -26.71 14.10
CA LEU A 75 -14.13 -27.42 15.18
C LEU A 75 -14.14 -28.94 14.98
N GLN A 76 -15.24 -29.48 14.45
CA GLN A 76 -15.29 -30.89 14.06
C GLN A 76 -14.26 -31.21 12.97
N SER A 77 -14.04 -30.30 12.03
CA SER A 77 -13.09 -30.51 10.91
C SER A 77 -11.65 -30.74 11.36
N LEU A 78 -11.28 -30.23 12.54
CA LEU A 78 -9.97 -30.39 13.17
C LEU A 78 -9.91 -31.62 14.11
N SER A 79 -11.05 -32.00 14.69
CA SER A 79 -11.11 -33.10 15.68
C SER A 79 -11.24 -34.46 15.01
N LYS A 80 -10.23 -35.35 15.19
CA LYS A 80 -10.30 -36.76 14.78
C LYS A 80 -11.45 -37.52 15.47
N LYS A 81 -11.90 -37.07 16.64
CA LYS A 81 -13.06 -37.61 17.37
C LYS A 81 -14.33 -36.83 17.04
N VAL A 82 -15.46 -37.51 16.87
CA VAL A 82 -16.76 -36.85 16.72
C VAL A 82 -17.11 -36.13 18.02
N ILE A 83 -17.23 -34.81 17.95
CA ILE A 83 -17.58 -33.94 19.08
C ILE A 83 -19.08 -34.13 19.32
N LYS A 84 -19.49 -34.41 20.56
CA LYS A 84 -20.91 -34.46 20.93
C LYS A 84 -21.45 -33.03 20.94
N THR A 85 -22.10 -32.62 19.87
CA THR A 85 -22.95 -31.43 19.86
C THR A 85 -24.31 -31.80 20.46
N ASP A 86 -24.75 -31.09 21.49
CA ASP A 86 -26.12 -31.18 21.99
C ASP A 86 -27.06 -30.85 20.84
N SER A 87 -27.78 -31.88 20.36
CA SER A 87 -28.98 -31.82 19.52
C SER A 87 -29.14 -30.54 18.68
N MET A 88 -28.35 -30.38 17.61
CA MET A 88 -28.79 -29.56 16.49
C MET A 88 -29.98 -30.30 15.87
N ASN A 89 -31.19 -29.87 16.25
CA ASN A 89 -32.43 -30.38 15.68
C ASN A 89 -32.31 -30.31 14.17
N VAL A 90 -32.65 -31.41 13.50
CA VAL A 90 -32.70 -31.53 12.05
C VAL A 90 -33.56 -30.39 11.50
N SER A 91 -32.94 -29.30 11.07
CA SER A 91 -33.63 -28.20 10.41
C SER A 91 -33.99 -28.67 9.01
N ILE A 92 -35.27 -28.94 8.84
CA ILE A 92 -35.88 -29.24 7.55
C ILE A 92 -35.84 -27.95 6.74
N ILE A 93 -34.99 -27.89 5.72
CA ILE A 93 -35.07 -26.85 4.69
C ILE A 93 -35.81 -27.45 3.50
N ASN A 94 -36.95 -26.85 3.14
CA ASN A 94 -37.77 -27.18 1.96
C ASN A 94 -38.17 -28.66 1.81
N GLY A 95 -38.60 -29.33 2.89
CA GLY A 95 -39.27 -30.62 2.82
C GLY A 95 -38.43 -31.82 2.35
N GLN A 96 -37.12 -31.63 2.10
CA GLN A 96 -36.20 -32.74 1.81
C GLN A 96 -35.48 -33.17 3.09
N LYS A 97 -35.74 -34.42 3.52
CA LYS A 97 -34.94 -35.09 4.55
C LYS A 97 -33.48 -35.18 4.06
N LEU A 98 -32.54 -34.75 4.90
CA LEU A 98 -31.10 -34.94 4.72
C LEU A 98 -30.81 -36.37 4.22
N PRO A 99 -30.03 -36.56 3.14
CA PRO A 99 -29.59 -37.90 2.76
C PRO A 99 -28.92 -38.55 3.97
N PRO A 100 -29.26 -39.80 4.35
CA PRO A 100 -28.77 -40.43 5.59
C PRO A 100 -27.24 -40.60 5.66
N LYS A 101 -26.50 -40.23 4.60
CA LYS A 101 -25.06 -40.36 4.41
C LYS A 101 -24.23 -39.11 4.72
N LEU A 102 -24.84 -37.94 4.89
CA LEU A 102 -24.12 -36.69 5.20
C LEU A 102 -24.41 -36.28 6.65
N LYS A 103 -23.48 -36.59 7.54
CA LYS A 103 -23.57 -36.20 8.96
C LYS A 103 -22.29 -35.47 9.35
N ILE A 104 -22.32 -34.71 10.44
CA ILE A 104 -21.16 -34.05 11.08
C ILE A 104 -19.87 -34.93 11.12
N PRO A 105 -19.94 -36.26 11.33
CA PRO A 105 -18.78 -37.16 11.19
C PRO A 105 -17.99 -37.07 9.89
N CYS A 106 -18.57 -36.59 8.78
CA CYS A 106 -17.87 -36.44 7.50
C CYS A 106 -16.76 -35.38 7.55
N ALA A 107 -16.90 -34.35 8.41
CA ALA A 107 -15.85 -33.36 8.65
C ALA A 107 -14.76 -33.88 9.60
N ALA A 108 -15.06 -34.88 10.45
CA ALA A 108 -14.21 -35.25 11.58
C ALA A 108 -12.73 -35.53 11.22
N GLY A 109 -11.82 -34.63 11.58
CA GLY A 109 -10.38 -34.78 11.34
C GLY A 109 -10.00 -34.69 9.87
N ILE A 110 -10.80 -34.03 9.03
CA ILE A 110 -10.51 -33.90 7.59
C ILE A 110 -9.22 -33.12 7.33
N PHE A 111 -8.92 -32.10 8.14
CA PHE A 111 -7.67 -31.35 7.99
C PHE A 111 -6.46 -32.17 8.44
N SER A 112 -6.58 -32.96 9.50
CA SER A 112 -5.53 -33.93 9.85
C SER A 112 -5.29 -34.92 8.71
N HIS A 113 -6.35 -35.41 8.05
CA HIS A 113 -6.20 -36.27 6.88
C HIS A 113 -5.50 -35.57 5.70
N GLY A 114 -5.85 -34.32 5.42
CA GLY A 114 -5.25 -33.56 4.32
C GLY A 114 -3.78 -33.20 4.53
N ILE A 115 -3.38 -32.85 5.76
CA ILE A 115 -1.98 -32.53 6.08
C ILE A 115 -1.12 -33.81 6.22
N GLU A 116 -1.72 -34.96 6.50
CA GLU A 116 -1.04 -36.27 6.53
C GLU A 116 -1.10 -36.98 5.15
N ASP A 117 -1.51 -36.29 4.08
CA ASP A 117 -1.67 -36.90 2.74
C ASP A 117 -0.33 -37.28 2.10
N GLU A 118 -0.36 -38.40 1.36
CA GLU A 118 0.80 -38.94 0.65
C GLU A 118 1.32 -37.98 -0.45
N PHE A 119 0.44 -37.15 -1.03
CA PHE A 119 0.81 -36.17 -2.05
C PHE A 119 0.99 -34.77 -1.45
N TYR A 120 2.19 -34.21 -1.62
CA TYR A 120 2.50 -32.88 -1.10
C TYR A 120 1.55 -31.79 -1.64
N GLN A 121 1.01 -31.93 -2.86
CA GLN A 121 0.05 -30.96 -3.40
C GLN A 121 -1.26 -30.92 -2.61
N VAL A 122 -1.72 -32.08 -2.11
CA VAL A 122 -2.88 -32.13 -1.22
C VAL A 122 -2.54 -31.47 0.11
N ARG A 123 -1.38 -31.78 0.70
CA ARG A 123 -0.89 -31.15 1.93
C ARG A 123 -0.85 -29.62 1.81
N THR A 124 -0.26 -29.10 0.73
CA THR A 124 -0.23 -27.66 0.39
C THR A 124 -1.64 -27.06 0.37
N THR A 125 -2.58 -27.65 -0.37
CA THR A 125 -3.96 -27.13 -0.43
C THR A 125 -4.70 -27.23 0.90
N ALA A 126 -4.44 -28.26 1.70
CA ALA A 126 -5.01 -28.43 3.04
C ALA A 126 -4.50 -27.35 4.00
N CYS A 127 -3.18 -27.10 4.04
CA CYS A 127 -2.57 -26.03 4.85
C CYS A 127 -3.11 -24.64 4.48
N LYS A 128 -3.24 -24.36 3.18
CA LYS A 128 -3.81 -23.10 2.69
C LYS A 128 -5.24 -22.89 3.19
N SER A 129 -6.08 -23.91 3.07
CA SER A 129 -7.47 -23.85 3.50
C SER A 129 -7.62 -23.78 5.02
N LEU A 130 -6.75 -24.49 5.75
CA LEU A 130 -6.69 -24.45 7.21
C LEU A 130 -6.40 -23.03 7.72
N GLY A 131 -5.45 -22.31 7.11
CA GLY A 131 -5.19 -20.90 7.42
C GLY A 131 -6.34 -19.96 7.02
N ALA A 132 -6.93 -20.16 5.84
CA ALA A 132 -8.01 -19.30 5.34
C ALA A 132 -9.29 -19.33 6.21
N LEU A 133 -9.58 -20.47 6.83
CA LEU A 133 -10.75 -20.65 7.71
C LEU A 133 -10.54 -20.08 9.12
N ALA A 134 -9.30 -19.77 9.53
CA ALA A 134 -8.98 -19.29 10.86
C ALA A 134 -9.64 -17.96 11.24
N LYS A 135 -10.00 -17.13 10.25
CA LYS A 135 -10.70 -15.86 10.48
C LYS A 135 -12.13 -16.02 11.02
N PHE A 136 -12.72 -17.22 10.96
CA PHE A 136 -14.11 -17.45 11.36
C PHE A 136 -14.27 -17.81 12.84
N SER A 137 -13.22 -18.30 13.52
CA SER A 137 -13.28 -18.64 14.94
C SER A 137 -11.88 -18.64 15.56
N ASN A 138 -11.73 -17.95 16.70
CA ASN A 138 -10.49 -17.94 17.48
C ASN A 138 -10.15 -19.32 18.05
N GLN A 139 -11.17 -20.10 18.46
CA GLN A 139 -10.98 -21.46 18.97
C GLN A 139 -10.53 -22.41 17.85
N TYR A 140 -11.04 -22.21 16.63
CA TYR A 140 -10.54 -22.92 15.46
C TYR A 140 -9.09 -22.51 15.16
N ALA A 141 -8.77 -21.21 15.17
CA ALA A 141 -7.42 -20.73 14.90
C ALA A 141 -6.37 -21.32 15.85
N GLU A 142 -6.67 -21.44 17.15
CA GLU A 142 -5.78 -22.07 18.13
C GLU A 142 -5.51 -23.55 17.81
N LYS A 143 -6.54 -24.32 17.47
CA LYS A 143 -6.39 -25.74 17.12
C LYS A 143 -5.76 -25.96 15.74
N ALA A 144 -6.04 -25.06 14.80
CA ALA A 144 -5.44 -25.05 13.48
C ALA A 144 -3.94 -24.76 13.57
N LEU A 145 -3.54 -23.85 14.48
CA LEU A 145 -2.15 -23.56 14.76
C LEU A 145 -1.38 -24.81 15.21
N ASP A 146 -1.95 -25.59 16.12
CA ASP A 146 -1.34 -26.85 16.59
C ASP A 146 -1.03 -27.81 15.44
N LEU A 147 -1.94 -27.93 14.46
CA LEU A 147 -1.74 -28.78 13.28
C LEU A 147 -0.72 -28.19 12.30
N LEU A 148 -0.70 -26.86 12.13
CA LEU A 148 0.25 -26.18 11.24
C LEU A 148 1.68 -26.22 11.79
N MET A 149 1.88 -26.31 13.12
CA MET A 149 3.21 -26.47 13.72
C MET A 149 3.95 -27.67 13.16
N ASP A 150 3.29 -28.83 13.03
CA ASP A 150 3.91 -30.04 12.48
C ASP A 150 4.34 -29.83 11.02
N MET A 151 3.55 -29.07 10.25
CA MET A 151 3.79 -28.81 8.82
C MET A 151 4.89 -27.78 8.55
N MET A 152 5.39 -27.07 9.57
CA MET A 152 6.55 -26.19 9.43
C MET A 152 7.84 -26.98 9.20
N ASN A 153 7.87 -28.26 9.62
CA ASN A 153 9.00 -29.18 9.42
C ASN A 153 8.72 -30.26 8.38
N ASP A 154 7.74 -30.05 7.48
CA ASP A 154 7.44 -30.98 6.39
C ASP A 154 8.69 -31.22 5.52
N ASP A 155 8.83 -32.44 4.98
CA ASP A 155 9.97 -32.81 4.12
C ASP A 155 10.01 -31.99 2.83
N THR A 156 8.84 -31.53 2.36
CA THR A 156 8.69 -30.78 1.12
C THR A 156 8.69 -29.27 1.36
N GLU A 157 9.61 -28.57 0.71
CA GLU A 157 9.75 -27.10 0.82
C GLU A 157 8.47 -26.34 0.47
N ALA A 158 7.76 -26.75 -0.59
CA ALA A 158 6.50 -26.13 -0.99
C ALA A 158 5.41 -26.20 0.09
N VAL A 159 5.40 -27.26 0.90
CA VAL A 159 4.46 -27.40 2.02
C VAL A 159 4.88 -26.49 3.17
N ARG A 160 6.17 -26.46 3.52
CA ARG A 160 6.69 -25.54 4.55
C ARG A 160 6.39 -24.08 4.22
N LEU A 161 6.66 -23.64 2.99
CA LEU A 161 6.36 -22.27 2.54
C LEU A 161 4.87 -21.95 2.59
N GLN A 162 4.01 -22.86 2.12
CA GLN A 162 2.56 -22.66 2.17
C GLN A 162 2.02 -22.60 3.61
N THR A 163 2.58 -23.41 4.51
CA THR A 163 2.29 -23.36 5.95
C THR A 163 2.66 -22.00 6.54
N LEU A 164 3.84 -21.45 6.18
CA LEU A 164 4.24 -20.11 6.63
C LEU A 164 3.33 -19.02 6.06
N GLU A 165 2.93 -19.11 4.80
CA GLU A 165 1.95 -18.19 4.21
C GLU A 165 0.58 -18.27 4.92
N ALA A 166 0.14 -19.47 5.31
CA ALA A 166 -1.08 -19.66 6.09
C ALA A 166 -0.98 -19.02 7.48
N LEU A 167 0.14 -19.21 8.18
CA LEU A 167 0.41 -18.58 9.48
C LEU A 167 0.53 -17.06 9.38
N PHE A 168 1.12 -16.55 8.31
CA PHE A 168 1.19 -15.12 8.03
C PHE A 168 -0.21 -14.52 7.89
N HIS A 169 -1.10 -15.14 7.10
CA HIS A 169 -2.50 -14.71 7.01
C HIS A 169 -3.21 -14.73 8.37
N MET A 170 -3.01 -15.77 9.18
CA MET A 170 -3.57 -15.84 10.54
C MET A 170 -3.06 -14.68 11.42
N ALA A 171 -1.79 -14.32 11.30
CA ALA A 171 -1.21 -13.18 12.02
C ALA A 171 -1.82 -11.85 11.54
N THR A 172 -1.97 -11.66 10.23
CA THR A 172 -2.60 -10.47 9.64
C THR A 172 -4.07 -10.33 10.04
N TYR A 173 -4.80 -11.45 10.22
CA TYR A 173 -6.17 -11.44 10.74
C TYR A 173 -6.26 -11.22 12.26
N GLY A 174 -5.12 -11.15 12.96
CA GLY A 174 -5.07 -11.00 14.42
C GLY A 174 -5.53 -12.23 15.20
N CYS A 175 -5.61 -13.41 14.56
CA CYS A 175 -6.05 -14.65 15.20
C CYS A 175 -4.92 -15.62 15.54
N LEU A 176 -3.67 -15.27 15.23
CA LEU A 176 -2.49 -16.05 15.60
C LEU A 176 -2.00 -15.68 17.01
N THR A 177 -2.14 -16.60 17.96
CA THR A 177 -1.58 -16.47 19.32
C THR A 177 -0.54 -17.54 19.59
N VAL A 178 0.71 -17.15 19.77
CA VAL A 178 1.83 -18.08 19.99
C VAL A 178 1.99 -18.37 21.48
N GLN A 179 1.91 -19.66 21.82
CA GLN A 179 2.16 -20.17 23.16
C GLN A 179 3.61 -20.66 23.28
N GLU A 180 4.05 -20.90 24.51
CA GLU A 180 5.40 -21.37 24.82
C GLU A 180 5.75 -22.69 24.10
N LYS A 181 4.77 -23.61 24.01
CA LYS A 181 4.90 -24.85 23.23
C LYS A 181 5.17 -24.63 21.73
N HIS A 182 4.79 -23.50 21.14
CA HIS A 182 4.94 -23.23 19.71
C HIS A 182 6.26 -22.51 19.38
N MET A 183 6.81 -21.75 20.34
CA MET A 183 7.90 -20.81 20.06
C MET A 183 9.15 -21.48 19.49
N HIS A 184 9.53 -22.66 20.01
CA HIS A 184 10.71 -23.38 19.55
C HIS A 184 10.71 -23.69 18.04
N MET A 185 9.53 -23.87 17.43
CA MET A 185 9.38 -24.10 16.00
C MET A 185 9.75 -22.87 15.18
N PHE A 186 9.23 -21.69 15.57
CA PHE A 186 9.57 -20.42 14.92
C PHE A 186 11.06 -20.11 15.05
N LEU A 187 11.65 -20.36 16.22
CA LEU A 187 13.08 -20.17 16.45
C LEU A 187 13.94 -21.09 15.58
N GLY A 188 13.51 -22.33 15.34
CA GLY A 188 14.17 -23.24 14.41
C GLY A 188 14.20 -22.72 12.97
N LEU A 189 13.12 -22.07 12.52
CA LEU A 189 13.06 -21.51 11.16
C LEU A 189 13.94 -20.28 10.97
N LEU A 190 14.21 -19.50 12.01
CA LEU A 190 15.12 -18.35 11.94
C LEU A 190 16.57 -18.74 11.60
N VAL A 191 16.90 -20.02 11.73
CA VAL A 191 18.21 -20.59 11.40
C VAL A 191 18.15 -21.60 10.25
N ASP A 192 17.03 -21.69 9.53
CA ASP A 192 16.85 -22.55 8.35
C ASP A 192 17.91 -22.26 7.27
N ALA A 193 18.20 -23.22 6.40
CA ALA A 193 19.12 -23.05 5.29
C ALA A 193 18.60 -22.07 4.22
N THR A 194 17.29 -21.97 4.07
CA THR A 194 16.60 -21.22 3.00
C THR A 194 16.28 -19.79 3.43
N ALA A 195 16.79 -18.79 2.72
CA ALA A 195 16.58 -17.37 3.05
C ALA A 195 15.10 -16.98 3.05
N VAL A 196 14.30 -17.51 2.12
CA VAL A 196 12.85 -17.24 2.01
C VAL A 196 12.09 -17.74 3.24
N ILE A 197 12.47 -18.90 3.77
CA ILE A 197 11.85 -19.46 5.00
C ILE A 197 12.22 -18.60 6.21
N ARG A 198 13.49 -18.17 6.32
CA ARG A 198 13.93 -17.26 7.38
C ARG A 198 13.14 -15.95 7.35
N ASP A 199 13.04 -15.31 6.19
CA ASP A 199 12.30 -14.06 6.00
C ASP A 199 10.82 -14.19 6.38
N ALA A 200 10.14 -15.23 5.88
CA ALA A 200 8.74 -15.50 6.22
C ALA A 200 8.53 -15.70 7.72
N ALA A 201 9.41 -16.45 8.39
CA ALA A 201 9.34 -16.65 9.84
C ALA A 201 9.50 -15.35 10.63
N ARG A 202 10.43 -14.47 10.23
CA ARG A 202 10.61 -13.16 10.86
C ARG A 202 9.37 -12.27 10.69
N LYS A 203 8.80 -12.23 9.48
CA LYS A 203 7.58 -11.45 9.20
C LYS A 203 6.39 -11.89 10.06
N ILE A 204 6.22 -13.21 10.26
CA ILE A 204 5.19 -13.74 11.16
C ILE A 204 5.45 -13.32 12.62
N LEU A 205 6.70 -13.43 13.10
CA LEU A 205 7.07 -13.01 14.46
C LEU A 205 6.86 -11.51 14.71
N GLY A 206 6.98 -10.67 13.68
CA GLY A 206 6.67 -9.24 13.76
C GLY A 206 5.19 -8.93 13.99
N LEU A 207 4.28 -9.83 13.61
CA LEU A 207 2.83 -9.61 13.63
C LEU A 207 2.08 -10.40 14.72
N VAL A 208 2.68 -11.46 15.26
CA VAL A 208 1.98 -12.41 16.13
C VAL A 208 1.71 -11.87 17.53
N ASN A 209 0.60 -12.28 18.14
CA ASN A 209 0.32 -12.01 19.55
C ASN A 209 1.11 -12.97 20.47
N MET A 210 1.91 -12.42 21.38
CA MET A 210 2.68 -13.17 22.38
C MET A 210 2.16 -12.80 23.78
N PRO A 211 1.37 -13.66 24.44
CA PRO A 211 0.67 -13.30 25.68
C PRO A 211 1.56 -13.22 26.92
N LYS A 212 2.79 -13.75 26.87
CA LYS A 212 3.72 -13.80 28.00
C LYS A 212 5.05 -13.13 27.67
N LEU A 213 5.62 -12.42 28.65
CA LEU A 213 6.93 -11.77 28.53
C LEU A 213 8.07 -12.75 28.16
N GLN A 214 8.04 -13.99 28.66
CA GLN A 214 9.08 -14.98 28.35
C GLN A 214 9.07 -15.41 26.88
N ILE A 215 7.88 -15.51 26.29
CA ILE A 215 7.68 -15.84 24.87
C ILE A 215 8.23 -14.68 24.02
N PHE A 216 7.87 -13.45 24.38
CA PHE A 216 8.39 -12.24 23.75
C PHE A 216 9.93 -12.13 23.83
N LYS A 217 10.52 -12.37 25.00
CA LYS A 217 11.99 -12.38 25.16
C LYS A 217 12.65 -13.43 24.26
N SER A 218 12.10 -14.64 24.24
CA SER A 218 12.61 -15.73 23.39
C SER A 218 12.57 -15.37 21.90
N ALA A 219 11.50 -14.71 21.44
CA ALA A 219 11.40 -14.24 20.06
C ALA A 219 12.44 -13.15 19.74
N VAL A 220 12.61 -12.16 20.63
CA VAL A 220 13.62 -11.10 20.46
C VAL A 220 15.04 -11.69 20.45
N ASP A 221 15.36 -12.59 21.38
CA ASP A 221 16.66 -13.26 21.44
C ASP A 221 16.92 -14.13 20.19
N GLY A 222 15.88 -14.79 19.68
CA GLY A 222 15.92 -15.53 18.42
C GLY A 222 16.22 -14.65 17.21
N LEU A 223 15.55 -13.50 17.11
CA LEU A 223 15.79 -12.52 16.06
C LEU A 223 17.20 -11.92 16.14
N ILE A 224 17.69 -11.64 17.35
CA ILE A 224 19.07 -11.19 17.59
C ILE A 224 20.08 -12.25 17.15
N THR A 225 19.85 -13.51 17.49
CA THR A 225 20.71 -14.63 17.07
C THR A 225 20.71 -14.77 15.54
N SER A 226 19.55 -14.61 14.90
CA SER A 226 19.41 -14.61 13.43
C SER A 226 20.19 -13.45 12.80
N LEU A 227 20.11 -12.25 13.38
CA LEU A 227 20.85 -11.05 12.95
C LEU A 227 22.37 -11.23 13.06
N GLU A 228 22.83 -11.83 14.15
CA GLU A 228 24.27 -12.10 14.36
C GLU A 228 24.81 -13.17 13.38
N LYS A 229 23.97 -14.14 13.01
CA LYS A 229 24.34 -15.21 12.08
C LYS A 229 24.26 -14.79 10.61
N TYR A 230 23.29 -13.94 10.26
CA TYR A 230 23.02 -13.50 8.87
C TYR A 230 22.90 -11.97 8.78
N PRO A 231 24.01 -11.22 8.94
CA PRO A 231 23.99 -9.76 9.00
C PRO A 231 23.64 -9.07 7.67
N GLU A 232 23.79 -9.76 6.54
CA GLU A 232 23.51 -9.21 5.20
C GLU A 232 22.03 -9.29 4.81
N GLU A 233 21.20 -9.98 5.60
CA GLU A 233 19.76 -10.07 5.36
C GLU A 233 19.05 -8.81 5.88
N GLN A 234 18.49 -8.03 4.95
CA GLN A 234 17.79 -6.78 5.23
C GLN A 234 16.47 -7.01 6.02
N ASP A 235 15.91 -5.94 6.59
CA ASP A 235 14.61 -5.85 7.31
C ASP A 235 14.48 -6.40 8.74
N ILE A 236 15.51 -7.03 9.34
CA ILE A 236 15.41 -7.55 10.72
C ILE A 236 15.12 -6.44 11.75
N TYR A 237 15.68 -5.25 11.56
CA TYR A 237 15.46 -4.11 12.44
C TYR A 237 14.03 -3.55 12.37
N GLY A 238 13.41 -3.53 11.19
CA GLY A 238 12.00 -3.18 11.05
C GLY A 238 11.10 -4.15 11.80
N ILE A 239 11.39 -5.46 11.69
CA ILE A 239 10.66 -6.52 12.40
C ILE A 239 10.81 -6.40 13.92
N LEU A 240 12.01 -6.08 14.41
CA LEU A 240 12.28 -5.80 15.82
C LEU A 240 11.53 -4.56 16.34
N PHE A 241 11.27 -3.58 15.48
CA PHE A 241 10.42 -2.46 15.85
C PHE A 241 8.94 -2.86 15.90
N SER A 242 8.44 -3.57 14.89
CA SER A 242 7.04 -4.02 14.84
C SER A 242 6.69 -4.94 16.02
N ILE A 243 7.55 -5.90 16.35
CA ILE A 243 7.34 -6.79 17.51
C ILE A 243 7.28 -5.96 18.80
N GLY A 244 8.13 -4.94 18.95
CA GLY A 244 8.16 -4.11 20.13
C GLY A 244 6.98 -3.13 20.22
N LYS A 245 6.51 -2.59 19.09
CA LYS A 245 5.30 -1.76 18.95
C LYS A 245 4.04 -2.54 19.35
N ASN A 246 3.92 -3.77 18.87
CA ASN A 246 2.79 -4.67 19.17
C ASN A 246 2.77 -5.12 20.64
N HIS A 247 3.90 -5.05 21.35
CA HIS A 247 4.03 -5.50 22.75
C HIS A 247 4.60 -4.42 23.69
N GLY A 248 4.07 -3.19 23.64
CA GLY A 248 4.66 -2.03 24.32
C GLY A 248 4.99 -2.24 25.81
N SER A 249 4.15 -2.95 26.56
CA SER A 249 4.41 -3.24 27.99
C SER A 249 5.64 -4.14 28.23
N PHE A 250 5.90 -5.09 27.34
CA PHE A 250 7.07 -5.97 27.40
C PHE A 250 8.33 -5.26 26.89
N SER A 251 8.18 -4.45 25.86
CA SER A 251 9.23 -3.59 25.34
C SER A 251 9.72 -2.59 26.40
N ALA A 252 8.81 -1.99 27.16
CA ALA A 252 9.17 -1.12 28.30
C ALA A 252 9.88 -1.89 29.43
N ASN A 253 9.59 -3.18 29.61
CA ASN A 253 10.32 -4.03 30.56
C ASN A 253 11.77 -4.24 30.10
N ILE A 254 11.98 -4.56 28.81
CA ILE A 254 13.32 -4.65 28.21
C ILE A 254 14.08 -3.33 28.39
N ALA A 255 13.43 -2.19 28.12
CA ALA A 255 14.06 -0.87 28.24
C ALA A 255 14.58 -0.59 29.67
N LYS A 256 13.84 -1.01 30.70
CA LYS A 256 14.28 -0.86 32.11
C LYS A 256 15.49 -1.75 32.43
N HIS A 257 15.55 -2.95 31.89
CA HIS A 257 16.71 -3.84 32.07
C HIS A 257 17.93 -3.31 31.31
N LEU A 258 17.75 -2.89 30.07
CA LEU A 258 18.81 -2.31 29.24
C LEU A 258 19.37 -1.02 29.86
N ALA A 259 18.51 -0.17 30.42
CA ALA A 259 18.95 1.06 31.09
C ALA A 259 19.86 0.75 32.29
N LYS A 260 19.53 -0.27 33.09
CA LYS A 260 20.39 -0.73 34.19
C LYS A 260 21.73 -1.26 33.67
N GLU A 261 21.72 -2.03 32.59
CA GLU A 261 22.94 -2.53 31.93
C GLU A 261 23.82 -1.35 31.47
N ILE A 262 23.21 -0.32 30.86
CA ILE A 262 23.89 0.90 30.42
C ILE A 262 24.49 1.69 31.60
N THR A 263 23.76 1.82 32.71
CA THR A 263 24.24 2.55 33.89
C THR A 263 25.34 1.81 34.66
N MET A 264 25.33 0.47 34.67
CA MET A 264 26.34 -0.36 35.35
C MET A 264 27.65 -0.50 34.56
N ALA A 265 27.63 -0.27 33.24
CA ALA A 265 28.81 -0.38 32.37
C ALA A 265 29.78 0.82 32.46
N SER A 266 29.71 1.64 33.52
CA SER A 266 30.51 2.88 33.65
C SER A 266 32.04 2.68 33.64
N ASP A 267 32.54 1.44 33.72
CA ASP A 267 33.97 1.09 33.65
C ASP A 267 34.39 0.38 32.34
N GLY A 268 33.48 0.19 31.38
CA GLY A 268 33.82 -0.39 30.07
C GLY A 268 32.80 -0.01 29.00
N GLU A 269 33.23 0.66 27.94
CA GLU A 269 32.36 1.12 26.86
C GLU A 269 31.40 0.02 26.39
N LEU A 270 30.10 0.22 26.65
CA LEU A 270 29.05 -0.48 25.92
C LEU A 270 29.17 -0.05 24.46
N ILE A 271 29.81 -0.91 23.65
CA ILE A 271 29.92 -0.72 22.21
C ILE A 271 28.50 -0.73 21.64
N LEU A 272 27.97 0.47 21.40
CA LEU A 272 26.65 0.70 20.80
C LEU A 272 26.52 0.05 19.41
N ASP A 273 27.66 -0.30 18.81
CA ASP A 273 27.71 -0.95 17.50
C ASP A 273 27.37 -2.45 17.54
N LYS A 274 27.32 -3.09 18.72
CA LYS A 274 26.95 -4.52 18.83
C LYS A 274 25.52 -4.78 18.36
N PRO A 275 25.26 -5.79 17.51
CA PRO A 275 23.93 -6.12 16.98
C PRO A 275 22.86 -6.28 18.07
N ARG A 276 23.17 -7.00 19.15
CA ARG A 276 22.31 -7.15 20.34
C ARG A 276 21.88 -5.81 20.93
N VAL A 277 22.82 -4.88 21.14
CA VAL A 277 22.52 -3.59 21.79
C VAL A 277 21.64 -2.74 20.89
N LYS A 278 21.92 -2.69 19.58
CA LYS A 278 21.07 -2.03 18.58
C LYS A 278 19.65 -2.58 18.58
N ALA A 279 19.51 -3.91 18.53
CA ALA A 279 18.22 -4.57 18.52
C ALA A 279 17.40 -4.27 19.78
N LEU A 280 18.00 -4.35 20.96
CA LEU A 280 17.32 -4.04 22.23
C LEU A 280 16.95 -2.55 22.34
N LEU A 281 17.76 -1.64 21.79
CA LEU A 281 17.42 -0.21 21.71
C LEU A 281 16.19 0.01 20.82
N ILE A 282 16.14 -0.61 19.63
CA ILE A 282 14.99 -0.53 18.70
C ILE A 282 13.70 -1.00 19.36
N VAL A 283 13.73 -2.20 19.96
CA VAL A 283 12.58 -2.77 20.67
C VAL A 283 12.15 -1.83 21.81
N SER A 284 13.11 -1.20 22.50
CA SER A 284 12.81 -0.30 23.61
C SER A 284 12.16 1.01 23.15
N ILE A 285 12.63 1.62 22.05
CA ILE A 285 12.08 2.88 21.53
C ILE A 285 10.76 2.70 20.78
N SER A 286 10.40 1.48 20.38
CA SER A 286 9.12 1.19 19.73
C SER A 286 7.94 1.10 20.72
N ALA A 287 8.23 0.85 22.01
CA ALA A 287 7.21 0.69 23.05
C ALA A 287 6.17 1.83 23.15
N PRO A 288 6.54 3.12 23.01
CA PRO A 288 5.62 4.26 23.02
C PRO A 288 4.70 4.35 21.80
N PHE A 289 5.03 3.66 20.70
CA PHE A 289 4.23 3.61 19.48
C PHE A 289 3.12 2.54 19.54
N SER A 290 2.98 1.86 20.68
CA SER A 290 1.95 0.86 20.92
C SER A 290 0.55 1.50 21.02
N ASP A 291 -0.48 0.83 20.49
CA ASP A 291 -1.87 1.29 20.50
C ASP A 291 -2.51 1.32 21.90
N ASP A 292 -1.81 0.87 22.94
CA ASP A 292 -2.23 0.89 24.34
C ASP A 292 -2.10 2.31 24.94
N LYS A 293 -2.82 3.28 24.34
CA LYS A 293 -2.81 4.73 24.65
C LYS A 293 -3.10 5.07 26.12
N HIS A 294 -3.64 4.13 26.88
CA HIS A 294 -4.02 4.31 28.28
C HIS A 294 -2.92 3.94 29.29
N LYS A 295 -1.80 3.34 28.86
CA LYS A 295 -0.67 3.03 29.75
C LYS A 295 0.49 3.99 29.51
N LYS A 296 0.74 4.90 30.45
CA LYS A 296 2.02 5.64 30.49
C LYS A 296 3.17 4.66 30.73
N LEU A 297 3.79 4.19 29.66
CA LEU A 297 4.97 3.33 29.72
C LEU A 297 6.19 4.18 30.12
N ASN A 298 6.64 4.04 31.36
CA ASN A 298 7.80 4.77 31.87
C ASN A 298 9.10 4.14 31.38
N ILE A 299 9.67 4.72 30.32
CA ILE A 299 10.92 4.31 29.69
C ILE A 299 12.05 5.26 30.13
N PRO A 300 13.19 4.75 30.63
CA PRO A 300 14.30 5.59 31.07
C PRO A 300 14.85 6.49 29.96
N SER A 301 15.09 7.78 30.25
CA SER A 301 15.60 8.78 29.29
C SER A 301 16.93 8.38 28.63
N ILE A 302 17.76 7.64 29.36
CA ILE A 302 19.05 7.14 28.86
C ILE A 302 18.90 6.26 27.60
N ILE A 303 17.78 5.54 27.46
CA ILE A 303 17.50 4.70 26.28
C ILE A 303 17.36 5.57 25.04
N PHE A 304 16.58 6.65 25.13
CA PHE A 304 16.36 7.57 24.01
C PHE A 304 17.65 8.29 23.63
N SER A 305 18.43 8.78 24.60
CA SER A 305 19.72 9.44 24.31
C SER A 305 20.71 8.53 23.59
N ARG A 306 20.74 7.22 23.91
CA ARG A 306 21.62 6.23 23.25
C ARG A 306 21.08 5.75 21.91
N ALA A 307 19.81 5.98 21.60
CA ALA A 307 19.20 5.68 20.32
C ALA A 307 19.46 6.77 19.25
N ILE A 308 19.66 8.03 19.65
CA ILE A 308 19.89 9.17 18.73
C ILE A 308 21.02 8.90 17.71
N PRO A 309 22.23 8.42 18.10
CA PRO A 309 23.32 8.18 17.14
C PRO A 309 23.04 7.05 16.13
N LEU A 310 22.02 6.23 16.39
CA LEU A 310 21.62 5.10 15.56
C LEU A 310 20.33 5.39 14.77
N LEU A 311 19.79 6.62 14.88
CA LEU A 311 18.53 7.02 14.27
C LEU A 311 18.52 6.81 12.76
N GLU A 312 19.61 7.14 12.06
CA GLU A 312 19.70 6.97 10.60
C GLU A 312 19.52 5.50 10.22
N LYS A 313 20.25 4.60 10.90
CA LYS A 313 20.14 3.14 10.73
C LYS A 313 18.75 2.60 11.07
N PHE A 314 18.06 3.22 12.03
CA PHE A 314 16.69 2.85 12.37
C PHE A 314 15.69 3.38 11.34
N SER A 315 15.82 4.63 10.91
CA SER A 315 14.90 5.30 9.98
C SER A 315 14.83 4.60 8.63
N CYS A 316 15.98 4.14 8.10
CA CYS A 316 16.03 3.36 6.86
C CYS A 316 15.33 2.00 7.00
N ALA A 317 15.37 1.38 8.19
CA ALA A 317 14.76 0.07 8.44
C ALA A 317 13.26 0.13 8.81
N LEU A 318 12.72 1.32 9.11
CA LEU A 318 11.34 1.53 9.55
C LEU A 318 10.35 1.87 8.42
N GLY A 319 10.82 1.88 7.16
CA GLY A 319 9.95 1.85 5.98
C GLY A 319 8.82 2.88 5.96
N GLY A 320 9.09 4.14 6.28
CA GLY A 320 8.08 5.22 6.22
C GLY A 320 6.94 5.13 7.25
N GLU A 321 6.94 4.17 8.19
CA GLU A 321 5.95 4.12 9.28
C GLU A 321 6.04 5.31 10.23
N VAL A 322 7.21 5.94 10.33
CA VAL A 322 7.48 7.05 11.25
C VAL A 322 8.34 8.07 10.53
N ASN A 323 7.88 9.33 10.47
CA ASN A 323 8.67 10.44 9.93
C ASN A 323 9.97 10.60 10.74
N GLN A 324 11.13 10.59 10.06
CA GLN A 324 12.45 10.72 10.66
C GLN A 324 12.57 11.97 11.55
N ASP A 325 11.98 13.09 11.13
CA ASP A 325 11.97 14.33 11.91
C ASP A 325 11.12 14.21 13.17
N SER A 326 10.01 13.49 13.09
CA SER A 326 9.13 13.21 14.24
C SER A 326 9.81 12.26 15.24
N LEU A 327 10.50 11.24 14.75
CA LEU A 327 11.26 10.31 15.59
C LEU A 327 12.46 11.01 16.24
N LEU A 328 13.20 11.84 15.51
CA LEU A 328 14.30 12.63 16.06
C LEU A 328 13.82 13.60 17.14
N SER A 329 12.78 14.38 16.84
CA SER A 329 12.18 15.32 17.80
C SER A 329 11.73 14.60 19.07
N TYR A 330 11.12 13.43 18.91
CA TYR A 330 10.68 12.59 20.02
C TYR A 330 11.86 12.06 20.87
N LEU A 331 12.90 11.51 20.23
CA LEU A 331 14.09 11.00 20.93
C LEU A 331 14.82 12.11 21.68
N CYS A 332 14.93 13.30 21.09
CA CYS A 332 15.54 14.48 21.72
C CYS A 332 14.75 14.95 22.96
N GLN A 333 13.42 15.04 22.83
CA GLN A 333 12.54 15.45 23.94
C GLN A 333 12.59 14.45 25.10
N LYS A 334 12.55 13.14 24.82
CA LYS A 334 12.57 12.10 25.86
C LYS A 334 13.96 11.77 26.38
N GLY A 335 15.01 12.09 25.62
CA GLY A 335 16.41 11.95 26.00
C GLY A 335 16.91 13.04 26.96
N GLY A 336 16.14 14.11 27.17
CA GLY A 336 16.51 15.19 28.09
C GLY A 336 17.60 16.12 27.55
N MET A 337 17.67 16.31 26.22
CA MET A 337 18.65 17.19 25.59
C MET A 337 18.21 18.66 25.67
N PRO A 338 18.98 19.57 26.32
CA PRO A 338 18.55 20.94 26.63
C PRO A 338 18.58 21.92 25.44
N PHE A 339 19.13 21.56 24.28
CA PHE A 339 19.36 22.48 23.16
C PHE A 339 18.18 22.65 22.19
N TRP A 340 17.06 21.95 22.39
CA TRP A 340 15.93 21.93 21.44
C TRP A 340 14.63 22.60 21.92
N GLU A 341 14.62 23.20 23.12
CA GLU A 341 13.40 23.81 23.68
C GLU A 341 12.98 25.14 23.01
N ASN A 342 13.74 25.69 22.06
CA ASN A 342 13.45 26.99 21.43
C ASN A 342 13.39 26.95 19.89
N ARG A 343 12.62 26.02 19.33
CA ARG A 343 12.03 26.21 18.00
C ARG A 343 10.54 25.88 18.11
N SER A 344 9.77 26.91 18.47
CA SER A 344 8.32 26.87 18.57
C SER A 344 7.70 26.47 17.23
N ILE A 345 7.46 25.17 17.06
CA ILE A 345 6.43 24.63 16.18
C ILE A 345 5.17 24.64 17.03
N SER A 346 4.19 25.42 16.58
CA SER A 346 2.91 25.64 17.24
C SER A 346 2.27 24.33 17.67
N ALA A 347 2.07 24.19 18.98
CA ALA A 347 1.38 23.08 19.60
C ALA A 347 -0.13 23.24 19.41
N GLU A 348 -0.69 22.59 18.40
CA GLU A 348 -2.08 22.15 18.37
C GLU A 348 -2.14 20.75 17.74
N PHE A 349 -1.89 19.73 18.58
CA PHE A 349 -2.18 18.34 18.25
C PHE A 349 -3.13 17.79 19.31
N GLY A 350 -4.42 17.76 18.95
CA GLY A 350 -5.36 16.76 19.44
C GLY A 350 -5.15 15.44 18.72
N GLU A 351 -5.50 14.36 19.40
CA GLU A 351 -5.18 12.96 19.14
C GLU A 351 -5.73 12.38 17.81
N SER A 352 -5.11 11.28 17.34
CA SER A 352 -5.48 10.37 16.21
C SER A 352 -5.17 10.90 14.80
N GLU A 353 -4.70 10.13 13.80
CA GLU A 353 -4.68 8.68 13.53
C GLU A 353 -3.53 8.39 12.54
N SER A 354 -2.82 7.28 12.73
CA SER A 354 -1.57 6.91 12.05
C SER A 354 -1.75 6.51 10.58
N CYS A 355 -0.93 7.08 9.70
CA CYS A 355 -0.74 6.65 8.32
C CYS A 355 0.38 5.61 8.17
N ASN A 356 0.16 4.72 7.20
CA ASN A 356 1.07 3.66 6.76
C ASN A 356 2.24 4.17 5.90
N VAL A 357 3.38 3.50 6.10
CA VAL A 357 4.36 2.93 5.16
C VAL A 357 4.31 3.43 3.70
N GLY A 358 5.45 3.98 3.28
CA GLY A 358 5.94 3.92 1.90
C GLY A 358 7.42 3.57 1.93
N THR A 359 7.81 2.53 1.18
CA THR A 359 9.22 2.16 0.93
C THR A 359 9.70 2.74 -0.39
N VAL A 360 10.94 3.22 -0.37
CA VAL A 360 11.78 3.61 -1.51
C VAL A 360 12.65 2.42 -1.92
N GLU A 361 12.89 2.32 -3.22
CA GLU A 361 13.76 1.36 -3.90
C GLU A 361 15.26 1.67 -3.74
N ILE A 362 16.11 0.64 -3.76
CA ILE A 362 17.55 0.74 -4.03
C ILE A 362 17.87 -0.21 -5.20
N GLY A 363 18.37 0.31 -6.32
CA GLY A 363 19.16 -0.42 -7.31
C GLY A 363 20.66 -0.24 -7.03
N ALA A 364 21.61 -1.02 -7.54
CA ALA A 364 21.62 -2.09 -8.53
C ALA A 364 22.96 -2.85 -8.42
N HIS A 365 22.97 -4.14 -8.75
CA HIS A 365 23.97 -4.81 -9.61
C HIS A 365 23.72 -6.32 -9.56
N ILE A 366 23.29 -6.90 -10.68
CA ILE A 366 23.86 -8.12 -11.31
C ILE A 366 23.21 -8.18 -12.69
N GLU A 367 24.00 -7.75 -13.67
CA GLU A 367 23.76 -8.05 -15.07
C GLU A 367 24.10 -9.52 -15.32
N ASN A 368 23.30 -10.15 -16.19
CA ASN A 368 23.58 -11.39 -16.91
C ASN A 368 23.49 -12.70 -16.11
N THR A 369 22.28 -13.26 -16.03
CA THR A 369 22.03 -14.58 -16.65
C THR A 369 20.53 -14.85 -16.85
N ALA A 370 20.20 -15.17 -18.10
CA ALA A 370 19.10 -16.04 -18.54
C ALA A 370 17.64 -15.57 -18.31
N LYS A 371 17.15 -14.82 -19.31
CA LYS A 371 15.82 -14.95 -19.94
C LYS A 371 15.12 -16.30 -19.63
N ALA A 372 13.98 -16.28 -18.92
CA ALA A 372 12.80 -17.13 -19.19
C ALA A 372 11.65 -16.96 -18.16
N THR A 373 11.11 -15.76 -17.94
CA THR A 373 9.76 -15.62 -17.35
C THR A 373 9.14 -14.25 -17.67
N LYS A 374 8.78 -14.01 -18.94
CA LYS A 374 7.96 -12.84 -19.29
C LYS A 374 6.95 -13.20 -20.37
N CYS A 375 5.71 -13.36 -19.96
CA CYS A 375 4.53 -12.74 -20.55
C CYS A 375 3.33 -13.23 -19.71
N LEU A 376 2.82 -12.39 -18.80
CA LEU A 376 1.43 -12.55 -18.41
C LEU A 376 0.62 -12.28 -19.69
N ASP A 377 -0.26 -13.19 -20.08
CA ASP A 377 -1.08 -13.03 -21.29
C ASP A 377 -1.77 -11.66 -21.24
N GLU A 378 -1.57 -10.81 -22.27
CA GLU A 378 -2.17 -9.47 -22.36
C GLU A 378 -3.70 -9.54 -22.17
N VAL A 379 -4.31 -10.65 -22.60
CA VAL A 379 -5.74 -10.94 -22.39
C VAL A 379 -6.08 -11.06 -20.91
N LEU A 380 -5.24 -11.73 -20.11
CA LEU A 380 -5.43 -11.87 -18.66
C LEU A 380 -5.24 -10.53 -17.94
N VAL A 381 -4.25 -9.73 -18.35
CA VAL A 381 -4.03 -8.38 -17.79
C VAL A 381 -5.28 -7.52 -18.04
N MET A 382 -5.78 -7.48 -19.27
CA MET A 382 -6.95 -6.69 -19.61
C MET A 382 -8.25 -7.21 -18.95
N GLN A 383 -8.36 -8.52 -18.72
CA GLN A 383 -9.48 -9.08 -17.97
C GLN A 383 -9.44 -8.66 -16.49
N SER A 384 -8.26 -8.65 -15.87
CA SER A 384 -8.06 -8.13 -14.51
C SER A 384 -8.37 -6.64 -14.45
N VAL A 385 -7.88 -5.84 -15.40
CA VAL A 385 -8.17 -4.40 -15.49
C VAL A 385 -9.68 -4.17 -15.57
N LYS A 386 -10.39 -4.90 -16.44
CA LYS A 386 -11.85 -4.80 -16.54
C LYS A 386 -12.53 -5.08 -15.20
N SER A 387 -12.12 -6.15 -14.51
CA SER A 387 -12.66 -6.47 -13.18
C SER A 387 -12.36 -5.38 -12.16
N ILE A 388 -11.17 -4.77 -12.18
CA ILE A 388 -10.81 -3.66 -11.29
C ILE A 388 -11.70 -2.45 -11.56
N LEU A 389 -11.92 -2.08 -12.82
CA LEU A 389 -12.77 -0.96 -13.19
C LEU A 389 -14.23 -1.16 -12.76
N GLU A 390 -14.75 -2.39 -12.88
CA GLU A 390 -16.09 -2.76 -12.37
C GLU A 390 -16.17 -2.61 -10.83
N ILE A 391 -15.11 -2.97 -10.10
CA ILE A 391 -15.03 -2.78 -8.64
C ILE A 391 -14.97 -1.29 -8.28
N VAL A 392 -14.17 -0.50 -9.00
CA VAL A 392 -14.06 0.96 -8.80
C VAL A 392 -15.41 1.66 -9.04
N GLU A 393 -16.11 1.28 -10.11
CA GLU A 393 -17.46 1.78 -10.39
C GLU A 393 -18.45 1.37 -9.29
N GLY A 394 -18.40 0.11 -8.85
CA GLY A 394 -19.19 -0.38 -7.72
C GLY A 394 -18.94 0.43 -6.44
N ALA A 395 -17.68 0.63 -6.07
CA ALA A 395 -17.28 1.43 -4.90
C ALA A 395 -17.77 2.88 -4.99
N TRP A 396 -17.73 3.48 -6.18
CA TRP A 396 -18.27 4.82 -6.41
C TRP A 396 -19.78 4.93 -6.22
N THR A 397 -20.55 3.91 -6.61
CA THR A 397 -22.00 3.88 -6.36
C THR A 397 -22.33 3.77 -4.87
N MET A 398 -21.44 3.14 -4.09
CA MET A 398 -21.57 2.99 -2.63
C MET A 398 -21.24 4.27 -1.85
N ARG A 399 -20.72 5.32 -2.51
CA ARG A 399 -20.27 6.58 -1.85
C ARG A 399 -21.35 7.27 -1.02
N MET A 400 -22.62 7.05 -1.36
CA MET A 400 -23.77 7.67 -0.68
C MET A 400 -24.43 6.76 0.37
N SER A 401 -24.09 5.46 0.42
CA SER A 401 -24.81 4.45 1.20
C SER A 401 -23.95 3.64 2.17
N CYS A 402 -22.63 3.74 2.10
CA CYS A 402 -21.68 2.96 2.91
C CYS A 402 -20.66 3.86 3.64
N ASN A 403 -19.97 3.31 4.64
CA ASN A 403 -18.91 4.02 5.36
C ASN A 403 -17.79 4.40 4.39
N VAL A 404 -17.39 5.68 4.34
CA VAL A 404 -16.32 6.19 3.47
C VAL A 404 -15.02 5.42 3.65
N CYS A 405 -14.74 4.91 4.86
CA CYS A 405 -13.59 4.05 5.13
C CYS A 405 -13.58 2.74 4.32
N GLU A 406 -14.75 2.17 4.04
CA GLU A 406 -14.88 0.95 3.24
C GLU A 406 -14.60 1.23 1.76
N VAL A 407 -15.21 2.29 1.20
CA VAL A 407 -14.95 2.74 -0.19
C VAL A 407 -13.47 3.04 -0.38
N ARG A 408 -12.86 3.76 0.56
CA ARG A 408 -11.42 4.06 0.59
C ARG A 408 -10.56 2.79 0.59
N THR A 409 -10.92 1.79 1.38
CA THR A 409 -10.16 0.52 1.45
C THR A 409 -10.23 -0.24 0.13
N ILE A 410 -11.41 -0.27 -0.51
CA ILE A 410 -11.61 -0.90 -1.81
C ILE A 410 -10.77 -0.19 -2.89
N LEU A 411 -10.82 1.14 -2.95
CA LEU A 411 -10.08 1.92 -3.95
C LEU A 411 -8.56 1.79 -3.77
N ARG A 412 -8.04 1.77 -2.53
CA ARG A 412 -6.61 1.55 -2.26
C ARG A 412 -6.14 0.18 -2.71
N ARG A 413 -6.93 -0.87 -2.45
CA ARG A 413 -6.65 -2.21 -2.95
C ARG A 413 -6.63 -2.27 -4.48
N CYS A 414 -7.60 -1.62 -5.14
CA CYS A 414 -7.62 -1.54 -6.60
C CYS A 414 -6.36 -0.88 -7.16
N LYS A 415 -5.89 0.19 -6.51
CA LYS A 415 -4.63 0.85 -6.88
C LYS A 415 -3.41 -0.06 -6.71
N GLU A 416 -3.31 -0.79 -5.60
CA GLU A 416 -2.22 -1.74 -5.37
C GLU A 416 -2.22 -2.85 -6.43
N GLU A 417 -3.38 -3.39 -6.78
CA GLU A 417 -3.51 -4.39 -7.85
C GLU A 417 -3.09 -3.82 -9.22
N LEU A 418 -3.46 -2.57 -9.55
CA LEU A 418 -3.00 -1.90 -10.78
C LEU A 418 -1.48 -1.70 -10.80
N ARG A 419 -0.86 -1.37 -9.66
CA ARG A 419 0.59 -1.19 -9.55
C ARG A 419 1.34 -2.50 -9.82
N LEU A 420 0.87 -3.61 -9.24
CA LEU A 420 1.44 -4.94 -9.49
C LEU A 420 1.31 -5.37 -10.96
N LEU A 421 0.21 -5.01 -11.63
CA LEU A 421 0.05 -5.25 -13.07
C LEU A 421 1.01 -4.36 -13.89
N ALA A 422 1.24 -3.11 -13.46
CA ALA A 422 2.09 -2.16 -14.16
C ALA A 422 3.57 -2.59 -14.15
N GLU A 423 4.08 -3.10 -13.01
CA GLU A 423 5.45 -3.61 -12.89
C GLU A 423 5.77 -4.74 -13.88
N ASN A 424 4.74 -5.49 -14.27
CA ASN A 424 4.84 -6.62 -15.20
C ASN A 424 4.51 -6.25 -16.65
N SER A 425 4.13 -5.01 -16.91
CA SER A 425 3.65 -4.52 -18.22
C SER A 425 4.60 -3.47 -18.81
N SER A 426 4.61 -3.33 -20.14
CA SER A 426 5.39 -2.30 -20.81
C SER A 426 4.64 -1.74 -22.02
N GLY A 427 5.15 -0.66 -22.62
CA GLY A 427 4.50 -0.02 -23.77
C GLY A 427 3.17 0.65 -23.39
N SER A 428 2.19 0.57 -24.28
CA SER A 428 0.89 1.25 -24.11
C SER A 428 0.05 0.65 -22.99
N ILE A 429 0.12 -0.66 -22.75
CA ILE A 429 -0.55 -1.32 -21.61
C ILE A 429 0.03 -0.79 -20.29
N GLY A 430 1.36 -0.70 -20.19
CA GLY A 430 2.02 -0.11 -19.02
C GLY A 430 1.59 1.34 -18.79
N ALA A 431 1.59 2.17 -19.84
CA ALA A 431 1.12 3.55 -19.76
C ALA A 431 -0.35 3.65 -19.33
N PHE A 432 -1.20 2.75 -19.81
CA PHE A 432 -2.61 2.71 -19.44
C PHE A 432 -2.82 2.31 -17.97
N LEU A 433 -2.04 1.34 -17.47
CA LEU A 433 -2.08 0.96 -16.05
C LEU A 433 -1.62 2.11 -15.15
N SER A 434 -0.58 2.85 -15.54
CA SER A 434 -0.16 4.07 -14.83
C SER A 434 -1.26 5.14 -14.85
N PHE A 435 -1.91 5.34 -16.00
CA PHE A 435 -3.05 6.26 -16.12
C PHE A 435 -4.20 5.87 -15.19
N LEU A 436 -4.56 4.59 -15.16
CA LEU A 436 -5.62 4.10 -14.27
C LEU A 436 -5.27 4.25 -12.80
N SER A 437 -4.00 4.10 -12.43
CA SER A 437 -3.55 4.37 -11.05
C SER A 437 -3.79 5.84 -10.66
N GLU A 438 -3.44 6.79 -11.54
CA GLU A 438 -3.71 8.22 -11.33
C GLU A 438 -5.22 8.50 -11.29
N TYR A 439 -5.99 7.87 -12.17
CA TYR A 439 -7.45 7.99 -12.19
C TYR A 439 -8.10 7.51 -10.88
N VAL A 440 -7.65 6.37 -10.33
CA VAL A 440 -8.13 5.86 -9.03
C VAL A 440 -7.71 6.79 -7.88
N ASP A 441 -6.51 7.37 -7.93
CA ASP A 441 -6.09 8.39 -6.95
C ASP A 441 -7.00 9.62 -6.98
N ALA A 442 -7.30 10.14 -8.17
CA ALA A 442 -8.24 11.26 -8.31
C ALA A 442 -9.62 10.93 -7.71
N ILE A 443 -10.15 9.74 -7.98
CA ILE A 443 -11.43 9.28 -7.39
C ILE A 443 -11.33 9.20 -5.87
N LEU A 444 -10.24 8.66 -5.33
CA LEU A 444 -10.01 8.57 -3.89
C LEU A 444 -10.03 9.96 -3.25
N PHE A 445 -9.29 10.92 -3.81
CA PHE A 445 -9.27 12.30 -3.31
C PHE A 445 -10.66 12.95 -3.42
N ILE A 446 -11.40 12.72 -4.50
CA ILE A 446 -12.76 13.22 -4.66
C ILE A 446 -13.69 12.71 -3.55
N VAL A 447 -13.63 11.42 -3.22
CA VAL A 447 -14.43 10.83 -2.14
C VAL A 447 -14.06 11.43 -0.78
N GLU A 448 -12.78 11.65 -0.52
CA GLU A 448 -12.30 12.24 0.74
C GLU A 448 -12.68 13.72 0.87
N ILE A 449 -12.52 14.51 -0.20
CA ILE A 449 -12.93 15.92 -0.24
C ILE A 449 -14.44 16.04 -0.04
N TRP A 450 -15.22 15.20 -0.72
CA TRP A 450 -16.68 15.20 -0.61
C TRP A 450 -17.15 14.95 0.83
N GLN A 451 -16.53 14.00 1.54
CA GLN A 451 -16.85 13.73 2.94
C GLN A 451 -16.59 14.97 3.82
N LEU A 452 -15.49 15.69 3.60
CA LEU A 452 -15.17 16.89 4.35
C LEU A 452 -16.15 18.03 4.08
N ILE A 453 -16.59 18.20 2.83
CA ILE A 453 -17.58 19.22 2.45
C ILE A 453 -18.94 18.95 3.11
N GLN A 454 -19.36 17.69 3.23
CA GLN A 454 -20.66 17.31 3.82
C GLN A 454 -20.75 17.49 5.34
N LEU A 455 -19.62 17.57 6.05
CA LEU A 455 -19.61 17.61 7.52
C LEU A 455 -20.00 18.98 8.11
N ASP A 456 -20.29 20.00 7.30
CA ASP A 456 -20.84 21.34 7.65
C ASP A 456 -20.20 22.07 8.84
N ASN A 457 -19.04 21.61 9.33
CA ASN A 457 -18.42 22.12 10.54
C ASN A 457 -16.93 22.43 10.29
N PRO A 458 -16.62 23.59 9.67
CA PRO A 458 -15.26 23.99 9.29
C PRO A 458 -14.29 24.21 10.47
N TYR A 459 -14.74 23.98 11.71
CA TYR A 459 -13.97 24.17 12.94
C TYR A 459 -13.42 22.87 13.55
N THR A 460 -13.71 21.69 12.98
CA THR A 460 -13.27 20.39 13.56
C THR A 460 -12.12 19.70 12.81
N PHE A 461 -11.92 20.01 11.53
CA PHE A 461 -10.76 19.61 10.75
C PHE A 461 -10.12 20.87 10.17
N GLY A 462 -8.85 21.14 10.52
CA GLY A 462 -8.18 22.37 10.10
C GLY A 462 -8.26 22.59 8.59
N LEU A 463 -8.54 23.83 8.17
CA LEU A 463 -8.64 24.32 6.78
C LEU A 463 -7.50 23.79 5.88
N THR A 464 -6.33 23.55 6.47
CA THR A 464 -5.12 22.98 5.88
C THR A 464 -5.28 21.58 5.29
N SER A 465 -6.19 20.74 5.82
CA SER A 465 -6.34 19.34 5.35
C SER A 465 -7.07 19.23 4.01
N LEU A 466 -8.12 20.04 3.83
CA LEU A 466 -8.85 20.14 2.56
C LEU A 466 -7.95 20.69 1.45
N ASP A 467 -7.06 21.62 1.79
CA ASP A 467 -6.14 22.27 0.86
C ASP A 467 -5.13 21.29 0.28
N ILE A 468 -4.57 20.45 1.14
CA ILE A 468 -3.66 19.37 0.74
C ILE A 468 -4.39 18.38 -0.18
N LEU A 469 -5.63 18.01 0.13
CA LEU A 469 -6.40 17.07 -0.70
C LEU A 469 -6.78 17.67 -2.06
N LEU A 470 -7.18 18.94 -2.09
CA LEU A 470 -7.45 19.65 -3.34
C LEU A 470 -6.19 19.73 -4.20
N GLU A 471 -5.05 20.10 -3.61
CA GLU A 471 -3.78 20.15 -4.32
C GLU A 471 -3.38 18.78 -4.88
N LYS A 472 -3.57 17.70 -4.12
CA LYS A 472 -3.34 16.32 -4.61
C LYS A 472 -4.26 15.94 -5.77
N LEU A 473 -5.55 16.27 -5.68
CA LEU A 473 -6.50 16.05 -6.77
C LEU A 473 -6.08 16.82 -8.03
N ASP A 474 -5.75 18.10 -7.89
CA ASP A 474 -5.32 18.95 -9.00
C ASP A 474 -4.02 18.44 -9.64
N MET A 475 -3.09 17.93 -8.83
CA MET A 475 -1.86 17.33 -9.33
C MET A 475 -2.15 16.04 -10.12
N SER A 476 -3.01 15.16 -9.62
CA SER A 476 -3.36 13.91 -10.32
C SER A 476 -4.09 14.19 -11.64
N VAL A 477 -5.07 15.11 -11.64
CA VAL A 477 -5.77 15.52 -12.87
C VAL A 477 -4.79 16.16 -13.87
N ARG A 478 -3.92 17.06 -13.42
CA ARG A 478 -2.90 17.69 -14.29
C ARG A 478 -1.92 16.66 -14.86
N ARG A 479 -1.55 15.63 -14.09
CA ARG A 479 -0.74 14.52 -14.61
C ARG A 479 -1.47 13.78 -15.72
N MET A 480 -2.75 13.46 -15.52
CA MET A 480 -3.57 12.83 -16.56
C MET A 480 -3.71 13.70 -17.82
N GLU A 481 -3.90 15.01 -17.66
CA GLU A 481 -4.05 15.97 -18.78
C GLU A 481 -2.76 16.12 -19.62
N TYR A 482 -1.59 16.22 -18.96
CA TYR A 482 -0.36 16.65 -19.64
C TYR A 482 0.71 15.57 -19.78
N CYS A 483 0.74 14.55 -18.91
CA CYS A 483 1.78 13.52 -18.96
C CYS A 483 1.40 12.33 -19.85
N TYR A 484 0.17 12.23 -20.35
CA TYR A 484 -0.26 11.14 -21.21
C TYR A 484 -0.55 11.65 -22.63
N VAL A 485 0.23 11.15 -23.59
CA VAL A 485 0.13 11.52 -24.99
C VAL A 485 -0.77 10.54 -25.72
N ARG A 486 -1.54 11.04 -26.68
CA ARG A 486 -2.49 10.26 -27.50
C ARG A 486 -3.64 9.66 -26.69
N LEU A 487 -4.16 10.41 -25.71
CA LEU A 487 -5.46 10.11 -25.11
C LEU A 487 -6.50 9.97 -26.23
N ASN A 488 -7.29 8.91 -26.19
CA ASN A 488 -8.47 8.85 -27.04
C ASN A 488 -9.55 9.80 -26.47
N ARG A 489 -10.56 10.10 -27.28
CA ARG A 489 -11.62 11.04 -26.89
C ARG A 489 -12.36 10.64 -25.62
N VAL A 490 -12.56 9.35 -25.40
CA VAL A 490 -13.26 8.83 -24.21
C VAL A 490 -12.47 9.13 -22.93
N LEU A 491 -11.16 8.87 -22.93
CA LEU A 491 -10.28 9.18 -21.81
C LEU A 491 -10.12 10.70 -21.63
N GLU A 492 -10.02 11.47 -22.71
CA GLU A 492 -9.92 12.93 -22.64
C GLU A 492 -11.18 13.54 -21.99
N VAL A 493 -12.38 13.08 -22.36
CA VAL A 493 -13.64 13.50 -21.71
C VAL A 493 -13.64 13.16 -20.21
N GLN A 494 -13.21 11.95 -19.83
CA GLN A 494 -13.15 11.56 -18.41
C GLN A 494 -12.22 12.46 -17.60
N VAL A 495 -11.03 12.76 -18.13
CA VAL A 495 -10.05 13.63 -17.45
C VAL A 495 -10.62 15.05 -17.31
N LEU A 496 -11.26 15.58 -18.35
CA LEU A 496 -11.90 16.90 -18.30
C LEU A 496 -13.06 16.95 -17.30
N GLU A 497 -13.86 15.89 -17.17
CA GLU A 497 -14.90 15.83 -16.13
C GLU A 497 -14.33 15.78 -14.70
N LEU A 498 -13.22 15.07 -14.48
CA LEU A 498 -12.50 15.13 -13.21
C LEU A 498 -11.93 16.54 -12.94
N SER A 499 -11.47 17.22 -14.00
CA SER A 499 -11.05 18.62 -13.96
C SER A 499 -12.20 19.53 -13.55
N LEU A 500 -13.42 19.34 -14.09
CA LEU A 500 -14.61 20.08 -13.66
C LEU A 500 -14.88 19.90 -12.15
N ILE A 501 -14.80 18.67 -11.64
CA ILE A 501 -14.99 18.38 -10.21
C ILE A 501 -13.96 19.11 -9.35
N ALA A 502 -12.67 19.05 -9.72
CA ALA A 502 -11.61 19.72 -9.00
C ALA A 502 -11.83 21.24 -8.93
N HIS A 503 -12.25 21.86 -10.05
CA HIS A 503 -12.59 23.28 -10.10
C HIS A 503 -13.85 23.61 -9.28
N LEU A 504 -14.87 22.74 -9.29
CA LEU A 504 -16.07 22.92 -8.45
C LEU A 504 -15.76 22.84 -6.96
N PHE A 505 -14.92 21.91 -6.51
CA PHE A 505 -14.52 21.85 -5.10
C PHE A 505 -13.70 23.08 -4.69
N ARG A 506 -12.84 23.59 -5.57
CA ARG A 506 -12.17 24.88 -5.34
C ARG A 506 -13.15 26.04 -5.21
N LEU A 507 -14.24 26.05 -5.98
CA LEU A 507 -15.30 27.05 -5.83
C LEU A 507 -16.04 26.94 -4.50
N SER A 508 -16.31 25.72 -3.99
CA SER A 508 -16.95 25.58 -2.66
C SER A 508 -16.11 26.13 -1.50
N LYS A 509 -14.78 26.16 -1.63
CA LYS A 509 -13.88 26.62 -0.57
C LYS A 509 -13.83 28.15 -0.48
N ILE A 510 -13.79 28.83 -1.61
CA ILE A 510 -13.60 30.29 -1.63
C ILE A 510 -14.98 30.91 -1.54
N ALA A 511 -15.33 31.47 -0.38
CA ALA A 511 -16.59 32.22 -0.18
C ALA A 511 -16.80 33.38 -1.19
N VAL A 512 -15.79 33.68 -2.01
CA VAL A 512 -15.82 34.60 -3.15
C VAL A 512 -15.31 33.88 -4.39
N CYS A 513 -16.14 33.69 -5.42
CA CYS A 513 -15.74 33.13 -6.71
C CYS A 513 -14.48 33.83 -7.27
N SER A 514 -13.38 33.10 -7.44
CA SER A 514 -12.21 33.67 -8.12
C SER A 514 -12.46 33.67 -9.63
N LYS A 515 -12.27 34.82 -10.30
CA LYS A 515 -12.38 34.93 -11.77
C LYS A 515 -11.48 33.93 -12.50
N VAL A 516 -10.34 33.59 -11.90
CA VAL A 516 -9.39 32.60 -12.42
C VAL A 516 -9.99 31.19 -12.44
N VAL A 517 -10.63 30.75 -11.35
CA VAL A 517 -11.25 29.42 -11.30
C VAL A 517 -12.46 29.33 -12.23
N LEU A 518 -13.30 30.38 -12.28
CA LEU A 518 -14.41 30.43 -13.24
C LEU A 518 -13.94 30.40 -14.70
N GLY A 519 -12.88 31.14 -15.02
CA GLY A 519 -12.29 31.12 -16.37
C GLY A 519 -11.74 29.75 -16.76
N LYS A 520 -11.08 29.04 -15.83
CA LYS A 520 -10.62 27.67 -16.06
C LYS A 520 -11.79 26.71 -16.27
N LEU A 521 -12.83 26.83 -15.45
CA LEU A 521 -14.00 25.97 -15.53
C LEU A 521 -14.72 26.17 -16.88
N LEU A 522 -14.92 27.42 -17.31
CA LEU A 522 -15.48 27.74 -18.63
C LEU A 522 -14.62 27.18 -19.77
N TRP A 523 -13.29 27.26 -19.66
CA TRP A 523 -12.39 26.68 -20.65
C TRP A 523 -12.56 25.16 -20.77
N VAL A 524 -12.66 24.45 -19.64
CA VAL A 524 -12.88 22.99 -19.62
C VAL A 524 -14.23 22.63 -20.25
N ILE A 525 -15.30 23.38 -19.96
CA ILE A 525 -16.63 23.15 -20.58
C ILE A 525 -16.57 23.34 -22.10
N ASN A 526 -15.98 24.44 -22.57
CA ASN A 526 -15.86 24.70 -24.00
C ASN A 526 -15.05 23.61 -24.70
N ARG A 527 -13.97 23.13 -24.05
CA ARG A 527 -13.18 22.00 -24.57
C ARG A 527 -13.99 20.71 -24.66
N LEU A 528 -14.82 20.41 -23.66
CA LEU A 528 -15.73 19.26 -23.69
C LEU A 528 -16.76 19.37 -24.82
N GLU A 529 -17.28 20.57 -25.07
CA GLU A 529 -18.19 20.83 -26.19
C GLU A 529 -17.54 20.61 -27.54
N ASP A 530 -16.34 21.15 -27.74
CA ASP A 530 -15.58 20.99 -28.97
C ASP A 530 -15.31 19.50 -29.27
N LEU A 531 -15.00 18.71 -28.23
CA LEU A 531 -14.80 17.27 -28.37
C LEU A 531 -16.10 16.52 -28.71
N CYS A 532 -17.25 16.99 -28.20
CA CYS A 532 -18.56 16.38 -28.44
C CYS A 532 -19.28 16.92 -29.70
N ALA A 533 -18.75 17.97 -30.34
CA ALA A 533 -19.44 18.70 -31.41
C ALA A 533 -19.72 17.86 -32.67
N ASP A 534 -18.88 16.86 -32.95
CA ASP A 534 -19.03 15.97 -34.10
C ASP A 534 -19.93 14.75 -33.86
N GLY A 535 -20.53 14.65 -32.66
CA GLY A 535 -21.43 13.56 -32.27
C GLY A 535 -20.74 12.24 -31.94
N SER A 536 -19.41 12.20 -31.90
CA SER A 536 -18.64 11.00 -31.57
C SER A 536 -18.68 10.60 -30.08
N CYS A 537 -19.00 11.55 -29.21
CA CYS A 537 -19.25 11.34 -27.79
C CYS A 537 -20.34 12.29 -27.30
N GLU A 538 -21.09 11.87 -26.28
CA GLU A 538 -22.15 12.68 -25.69
C GLU A 538 -21.69 13.35 -24.39
N LEU A 539 -22.03 14.63 -24.22
CA LEU A 539 -21.90 15.34 -22.95
C LEU A 539 -22.76 14.64 -21.88
N SER A 540 -22.15 14.29 -20.76
CA SER A 540 -22.87 13.76 -19.61
C SER A 540 -23.87 14.76 -19.05
N ASP A 541 -24.87 14.26 -18.32
CA ASP A 541 -25.84 15.10 -17.61
C ASP A 541 -25.14 16.06 -16.63
N PHE A 542 -24.03 15.62 -16.02
CA PHE A 542 -23.19 16.43 -15.16
C PHE A 542 -22.62 17.64 -15.90
N SER A 543 -21.89 17.41 -16.99
CA SER A 543 -21.27 18.47 -17.80
C SER A 543 -22.31 19.43 -18.39
N ARG A 544 -23.47 18.91 -18.80
CA ARG A 544 -24.59 19.69 -19.34
C ARG A 544 -25.22 20.61 -18.30
N GLU A 545 -25.42 20.13 -17.07
CA GLU A 545 -26.03 20.95 -16.02
C GLU A 545 -25.06 22.03 -15.52
N ILE A 546 -23.75 21.74 -15.47
CA ILE A 546 -22.72 22.76 -15.19
C ILE A 546 -22.76 23.86 -16.26
N LYS A 547 -22.77 23.49 -17.55
CA LYS A 547 -22.86 24.46 -18.65
C LYS A 547 -24.09 25.36 -18.49
N LYS A 548 -25.26 24.75 -18.28
CA LYS A 548 -26.51 25.49 -18.09
C LYS A 548 -26.44 26.44 -16.89
N ALA A 549 -25.78 26.05 -15.81
CA ALA A 549 -25.56 26.93 -14.66
C ALA A 549 -24.64 28.12 -15.00
N PHE A 550 -23.62 27.92 -15.83
CA PHE A 550 -22.77 29.01 -16.36
C PHE A 550 -23.52 29.95 -17.30
N ASP A 551 -24.29 29.40 -18.24
CA ASP A 551 -25.06 30.18 -19.22
C ASP A 551 -26.13 31.05 -18.56
N THR A 552 -26.72 30.56 -17.44
CA THR A 552 -27.76 31.27 -16.70
C THR A 552 -27.23 32.31 -15.72
N ASN A 553 -26.06 32.09 -15.11
CA ASN A 553 -25.42 33.07 -14.23
C ASN A 553 -23.88 32.99 -14.28
N PRO A 554 -23.20 33.91 -14.98
CA PRO A 554 -21.75 33.90 -15.14
C PRO A 554 -20.98 34.21 -13.84
N THR A 555 -21.64 34.68 -12.77
CA THR A 555 -20.97 35.01 -11.49
C THR A 555 -20.60 33.77 -10.68
N GLY A 556 -21.12 32.60 -11.04
CA GLY A 556 -20.81 31.31 -10.40
C GLY A 556 -21.57 31.03 -9.10
N ASP A 557 -22.39 31.97 -8.61
CA ASP A 557 -23.14 31.81 -7.34
C ASP A 557 -24.14 30.63 -7.41
N ASN A 558 -24.75 30.43 -8.58
CA ASN A 558 -25.66 29.31 -8.83
C ASN A 558 -24.96 27.96 -8.79
N LEU A 559 -23.67 27.91 -9.17
CA LEU A 559 -22.87 26.68 -9.13
C LEU A 559 -22.60 26.30 -7.69
N ILE A 560 -22.14 27.25 -6.86
CA ILE A 560 -21.82 27.00 -5.44
C ILE A 560 -23.03 26.43 -4.71
N GLY A 561 -24.21 27.04 -4.87
CA GLY A 561 -25.45 26.55 -4.25
C GLY A 561 -25.94 25.19 -4.78
N SER A 562 -25.47 24.78 -5.97
CA SER A 562 -25.89 23.55 -6.64
C SER A 562 -24.83 22.45 -6.63
N ILE A 563 -23.65 22.66 -6.01
CA ILE A 563 -22.53 21.69 -6.00
C ILE A 563 -23.00 20.30 -5.58
N ASN A 564 -23.88 20.23 -4.57
CA ASN A 564 -24.37 18.95 -4.08
C ASN A 564 -25.20 18.19 -5.12
N ASN A 565 -26.04 18.90 -5.86
CA ASN A 565 -26.86 18.33 -6.92
C ASN A 565 -25.99 17.95 -8.13
N LEU A 566 -25.03 18.81 -8.49
CA LEU A 566 -24.09 18.56 -9.59
C LEU A 566 -23.24 17.31 -9.30
N PHE A 567 -22.71 17.16 -8.09
CA PHE A 567 -21.91 15.99 -7.72
C PHE A 567 -22.70 14.66 -7.77
N GLN A 568 -24.02 14.70 -7.54
CA GLN A 568 -24.89 13.54 -7.69
C GLN A 568 -25.08 13.12 -9.14
N LEU A 569 -24.97 14.06 -10.09
CA LEU A 569 -25.06 13.79 -11.53
C LEU A 569 -23.79 13.13 -12.09
N PHE A 570 -22.65 13.29 -11.41
CA PHE A 570 -21.39 12.69 -11.87
C PHE A 570 -21.42 11.15 -11.76
N ARG A 571 -21.08 10.50 -12.88
CA ARG A 571 -21.05 9.04 -13.02
C ARG A 571 -19.67 8.64 -13.56
N LEU A 572 -18.98 7.76 -12.83
CA LEU A 572 -17.78 7.12 -13.37
C LEU A 572 -18.19 6.22 -14.53
N LYS A 573 -17.50 6.36 -15.66
CA LYS A 573 -17.65 5.48 -16.83
C LYS A 573 -16.30 4.97 -17.30
N PRO A 574 -15.50 4.30 -16.45
CA PRO A 574 -14.15 3.90 -16.81
C PRO A 574 -14.15 3.02 -18.06
N THR A 575 -13.20 3.23 -18.96
CA THR A 575 -13.11 2.49 -20.23
C THR A 575 -11.85 1.64 -20.27
N THR A 576 -11.89 0.52 -21.01
CA THR A 576 -10.72 -0.30 -21.33
C THR A 576 -10.14 0.01 -22.71
N ASP A 577 -10.79 0.91 -23.47
CA ASP A 577 -10.25 1.42 -24.72
C ASP A 577 -9.30 2.58 -24.42
N PHE A 578 -8.00 2.39 -24.70
CA PHE A 578 -6.95 3.37 -24.46
C PHE A 578 -6.07 3.64 -25.69
N GLY A 579 -6.28 2.92 -26.79
CA GLY A 579 -5.49 3.05 -28.01
C GLY A 579 -3.97 2.92 -27.79
N MET A 580 -3.20 3.81 -28.44
CA MET A 580 -1.74 3.83 -28.40
C MET A 580 -1.21 4.86 -27.39
N LEU A 581 -1.69 4.74 -26.15
CA LEU A 581 -1.32 5.64 -25.06
C LEU A 581 0.18 5.59 -24.78
N LYS A 582 0.79 6.75 -24.54
CA LYS A 582 2.20 6.87 -24.15
C LYS A 582 2.32 7.81 -22.96
N VAL A 583 3.22 7.49 -22.03
CA VAL A 583 3.50 8.33 -20.86
C VAL A 583 4.76 9.15 -21.09
N ILE A 584 4.69 10.43 -20.76
CA ILE A 584 5.85 11.33 -20.65
C ILE A 584 6.51 11.04 -19.31
N SER A 585 7.79 10.69 -19.34
CA SER A 585 8.58 10.46 -18.14
C SER A 585 9.99 11.00 -18.31
N ALA A 586 10.64 11.27 -17.19
CA ALA A 586 12.02 11.71 -17.17
C ALA A 586 12.79 11.01 -16.05
N VAL A 587 14.04 10.69 -16.32
CA VAL A 587 15.00 10.19 -15.35
C VAL A 587 16.12 11.21 -15.25
N LEU A 588 16.28 11.75 -14.05
CA LEU A 588 17.38 12.61 -13.67
C LEU A 588 18.41 11.77 -12.92
N ARG A 589 19.69 12.01 -13.15
CA ARG A 589 20.79 11.42 -12.36
C ARG A 589 21.88 12.46 -12.15
N VAL A 590 22.50 12.43 -10.98
CA VAL A 590 23.67 13.25 -10.67
C VAL A 590 24.91 12.38 -10.79
N CYS A 591 25.97 12.91 -11.40
CA CYS A 591 27.23 12.17 -11.54
C CYS A 591 28.06 12.31 -10.26
N ASP A 592 28.59 11.20 -9.76
CA ASP A 592 29.62 11.14 -8.72
C ASP A 592 29.27 11.95 -7.45
N ASN A 593 28.00 11.87 -7.02
CA ASN A 593 27.52 12.54 -5.82
C ASN A 593 26.57 11.65 -5.01
N ASP A 594 26.90 11.47 -3.74
CA ASP A 594 26.10 10.81 -2.72
C ASP A 594 26.48 11.41 -1.35
N SER A 595 25.91 10.88 -0.27
CA SER A 595 26.17 11.37 1.09
C SER A 595 27.63 11.17 1.54
N GLU A 596 28.34 10.18 0.98
CA GLU A 596 29.75 9.90 1.28
C GLU A 596 30.70 10.69 0.36
N ASN A 597 30.23 11.11 -0.81
CA ASN A 597 30.95 11.82 -1.86
C ASN A 597 30.30 13.19 -2.17
N PRO A 598 30.30 14.15 -1.23
CA PRO A 598 29.72 15.46 -1.46
C PRO A 598 30.56 16.31 -2.41
N LEU A 599 29.88 17.11 -3.25
CA LEU A 599 30.53 18.08 -4.13
C LEU A 599 31.13 19.22 -3.31
N GLN A 600 32.37 19.60 -3.63
CA GLN A 600 33.02 20.74 -3.00
C GLN A 600 32.51 22.06 -3.60
N TYR A 601 32.23 23.05 -2.76
CA TYR A 601 31.84 24.38 -3.20
C TYR A 601 32.47 25.49 -2.35
N ILE A 602 32.52 26.71 -2.89
CA ILE A 602 32.95 27.90 -2.16
C ILE A 602 31.70 28.72 -1.81
N CYS A 603 31.53 29.06 -0.54
CA CYS A 603 30.38 29.81 -0.04
C CYS A 603 30.18 31.13 -0.80
N GLY A 604 28.99 31.32 -1.38
CA GLY A 604 28.61 32.54 -2.09
C GLY A 604 29.09 32.61 -3.55
N LEU A 605 29.82 31.60 -4.05
CA LEU A 605 30.15 31.48 -5.46
C LEU A 605 29.23 30.45 -6.16
N PRO A 606 28.91 30.65 -7.44
CA PRO A 606 28.19 29.65 -8.21
C PRO A 606 28.96 28.32 -8.31
N VAL A 607 28.24 27.20 -8.27
CA VAL A 607 28.81 25.86 -8.44
C VAL A 607 28.11 25.11 -9.58
N GLY A 608 28.89 24.47 -10.45
CA GLY A 608 28.36 23.67 -11.56
C GLY A 608 28.06 22.24 -11.12
N ILE A 609 26.88 21.74 -11.48
CA ILE A 609 26.43 20.39 -11.12
C ILE A 609 26.20 19.58 -12.39
N SER A 610 26.82 18.41 -12.48
CA SER A 610 26.74 17.55 -13.66
C SER A 610 25.55 16.61 -13.59
N PHE A 611 24.58 16.79 -14.49
CA PHE A 611 23.38 15.97 -14.59
C PHE A 611 23.40 15.12 -15.85
N LYS A 612 22.94 13.87 -15.72
CA LYS A 612 22.54 13.00 -16.82
C LYS A 612 21.02 12.95 -16.85
N ILE A 613 20.43 13.41 -17.95
CA ILE A 613 18.98 13.49 -18.13
C ILE A 613 18.57 12.55 -19.26
N SER A 614 17.55 11.73 -19.01
CA SER A 614 16.87 10.92 -20.03
C SER A 614 15.39 11.26 -20.02
N LEU A 615 14.82 11.47 -21.21
CA LEU A 615 13.44 11.89 -21.43
C LEU A 615 12.75 10.89 -22.36
N TRP A 616 11.51 10.53 -22.05
CA TRP A 616 10.68 9.66 -22.89
C TRP A 616 9.43 10.37 -23.38
N ASN A 617 9.11 10.21 -24.66
CA ASN A 617 7.92 10.74 -25.31
C ASN A 617 7.75 12.28 -25.21
N VAL A 618 8.85 13.02 -25.01
CA VAL A 618 8.87 14.49 -24.93
C VAL A 618 9.07 15.10 -26.33
N SER A 619 8.07 15.85 -26.80
CA SER A 619 8.15 16.68 -28.02
C SER A 619 8.79 18.05 -27.78
N SER A 620 9.18 18.74 -28.86
CA SER A 620 9.77 20.09 -28.82
C SER A 620 8.82 21.19 -28.36
N HIS A 621 7.51 20.92 -28.26
CA HIS A 621 6.52 21.89 -27.80
C HIS A 621 6.42 21.95 -26.26
N HIS A 622 6.91 20.93 -25.55
CA HIS A 622 6.90 20.94 -24.10
C HIS A 622 7.96 21.88 -23.55
N ARG A 623 7.68 22.56 -22.45
CA ARG A 623 8.67 23.39 -21.75
C ARG A 623 9.10 22.66 -20.47
N LEU A 624 10.33 22.18 -20.46
CA LEU A 624 10.90 21.46 -19.33
C LEU A 624 11.88 22.34 -18.56
N TRP A 625 11.88 22.17 -17.25
CA TRP A 625 12.67 22.95 -16.32
C TRP A 625 13.35 22.03 -15.31
N LEU A 626 14.63 22.25 -15.06
CA LEU A 626 15.31 21.71 -13.89
C LEU A 626 15.03 22.62 -12.70
N ARG A 627 14.37 22.07 -11.68
CA ARG A 627 14.07 22.78 -10.44
C ARG A 627 15.10 22.40 -9.39
N MET A 628 15.73 23.40 -8.80
CA MET A 628 16.76 23.28 -7.76
C MET A 628 16.28 24.03 -6.52
N THR A 629 16.19 23.35 -5.38
CA THR A 629 15.58 23.88 -4.15
C THR A 629 16.53 23.75 -2.96
N ILE A 630 16.77 24.86 -2.27
CA ILE A 630 17.59 24.94 -1.05
C ILE A 630 16.79 25.69 0.02
N GLY A 631 16.31 24.96 1.04
CA GLY A 631 15.40 25.54 2.02
C GLY A 631 14.16 26.15 1.34
N GLU A 632 13.96 27.45 1.49
CA GLU A 632 12.87 28.22 0.86
C GLU A 632 13.26 28.82 -0.51
N SER A 633 14.54 28.75 -0.89
CA SER A 633 15.01 29.29 -2.17
C SER A 633 14.83 28.27 -3.29
N MET A 634 14.31 28.73 -4.43
CA MET A 634 14.11 27.90 -5.62
C MET A 634 14.74 28.56 -6.85
N GLN A 635 15.47 27.77 -7.64
CA GLN A 635 16.04 28.17 -8.92
C GLN A 635 15.49 27.25 -10.01
N HIS A 636 15.06 27.81 -11.14
CA HIS A 636 14.70 27.04 -12.33
C HIS A 636 15.71 27.26 -13.44
N THR A 637 16.04 26.19 -14.15
CA THR A 637 16.85 26.26 -15.38
C THR A 637 16.06 25.65 -16.52
N PHE A 638 15.83 26.44 -17.58
CA PHE A 638 15.15 25.95 -18.77
C PHE A 638 16.02 24.91 -19.50
N LEU A 639 15.40 23.81 -19.91
CA LEU A 639 16.07 22.76 -20.68
C LEU A 639 15.84 22.97 -22.17
N ASP A 640 16.87 23.43 -22.87
CA ASP A 640 16.85 23.51 -24.33
C ASP A 640 17.05 22.12 -24.95
N PHE A 641 16.07 21.68 -25.74
CA PHE A 641 16.12 20.39 -26.43
C PHE A 641 17.20 20.31 -27.50
N SER A 642 17.77 21.44 -27.96
CA SER A 642 18.92 21.44 -28.87
C SER A 642 20.14 20.71 -28.26
N CYS A 643 20.23 20.66 -26.92
CA CYS A 643 21.28 19.99 -26.18
C CYS A 643 21.05 18.47 -26.00
N PHE A 644 19.94 17.91 -26.49
CA PHE A 644 19.60 16.50 -26.32
C PHE A 644 19.82 15.70 -27.60
N GLY A 645 20.55 14.59 -27.48
CA GLY A 645 20.68 13.59 -28.53
C GLY A 645 19.62 12.49 -28.40
N GLY A 646 19.31 11.79 -29.49
CA GLY A 646 18.36 10.67 -29.49
C GLY A 646 17.33 10.79 -30.61
N ASN A 647 16.19 10.14 -30.42
CA ASN A 647 15.04 10.20 -31.33
C ASN A 647 13.83 10.85 -30.64
N ASP A 648 12.67 10.87 -31.30
CA ASP A 648 11.46 11.49 -30.73
C ASP A 648 10.87 10.72 -29.54
N GLU A 649 11.20 9.43 -29.38
CA GLU A 649 10.71 8.61 -28.28
C GLU A 649 11.61 8.66 -27.05
N VAL A 650 12.93 8.73 -27.24
CA VAL A 650 13.94 8.75 -26.17
C VAL A 650 15.02 9.76 -26.51
N LYS A 651 15.19 10.73 -25.60
CA LYS A 651 16.21 11.78 -25.69
C LYS A 651 17.08 11.74 -24.45
N SER A 652 18.39 11.89 -24.60
CA SER A 652 19.29 11.98 -23.46
C SER A 652 20.34 13.07 -23.65
N SER A 653 20.75 13.65 -22.54
CA SER A 653 21.78 14.69 -22.50
C SER A 653 22.57 14.59 -21.20
N SER A 654 23.84 14.97 -21.27
CA SER A 654 24.66 15.25 -20.09
C SER A 654 24.99 16.73 -20.10
N MET A 655 24.66 17.44 -19.03
CA MET A 655 24.87 18.89 -18.96
C MET A 655 25.30 19.33 -17.57
N VAL A 656 26.07 20.41 -17.52
CA VAL A 656 26.47 21.06 -16.27
C VAL A 656 25.56 22.26 -16.06
N VAL A 657 24.80 22.25 -14.97
CA VAL A 657 23.88 23.34 -14.62
C VAL A 657 24.44 24.11 -13.42
N PRO A 658 24.60 25.44 -13.51
CA PRO A 658 25.10 26.23 -12.40
C PRO A 658 24.00 26.49 -11.35
N LEU A 659 24.33 26.25 -10.09
CA LEU A 659 23.62 26.77 -8.94
C LEU A 659 24.24 28.13 -8.57
N TYR A 660 23.50 29.23 -8.76
CA TYR A 660 24.07 30.58 -8.61
C TYR A 660 24.16 31.04 -7.16
N ALA A 661 23.18 30.70 -6.34
CA ALA A 661 23.07 31.17 -4.97
C ALA A 661 23.43 30.05 -3.98
N THR A 662 24.72 29.83 -3.75
CA THR A 662 25.18 28.85 -2.76
C THR A 662 25.08 29.42 -1.33
N PRO A 663 24.55 28.67 -0.35
CA PRO A 663 24.39 29.16 1.02
C PRO A 663 25.75 29.28 1.73
N LYS A 664 25.84 30.22 2.67
CA LYS A 664 26.98 30.36 3.59
C LYS A 664 26.89 29.30 4.71
N ALA A 665 27.07 28.04 4.35
CA ALA A 665 27.01 26.89 5.26
C ALA A 665 28.27 26.02 5.13
N CYS A 666 28.55 25.17 6.12
CA CYS A 666 29.65 24.20 6.02
C CYS A 666 29.30 23.04 5.07
N SER A 667 28.02 22.73 4.96
CA SER A 667 27.44 21.77 4.03
C SER A 667 25.96 22.11 3.81
N PHE A 668 25.40 21.65 2.70
CA PHE A 668 23.96 21.74 2.44
C PHE A 668 23.51 20.63 1.49
N VAL A 669 22.21 20.36 1.50
CA VAL A 669 21.55 19.44 0.55
C VAL A 669 20.71 20.27 -0.41
N LEU A 670 20.90 20.04 -1.70
CA LEU A 670 20.11 20.62 -2.77
C LEU A 670 19.14 19.57 -3.27
N ARG A 671 17.84 19.88 -3.25
CA ARG A 671 16.81 19.03 -3.85
C ARG A 671 16.61 19.40 -5.31
N VAL A 672 16.67 18.40 -6.20
CA VAL A 672 16.58 18.61 -7.64
C VAL A 672 15.56 17.69 -8.28
N CYS A 673 14.70 18.24 -9.13
CA CYS A 673 13.79 17.44 -9.95
C CYS A 673 13.52 18.09 -11.32
N LEU A 674 13.02 17.29 -12.24
CA LEU A 674 12.54 17.76 -13.54
C LEU A 674 11.06 18.04 -13.47
N VAL A 675 10.68 19.23 -13.94
CA VAL A 675 9.28 19.64 -14.04
C VAL A 675 8.95 20.07 -15.46
N MET A 676 7.71 19.84 -15.86
CA MET A 676 7.16 20.28 -17.14
C MET A 676 6.08 21.32 -16.88
N GLU A 677 6.13 22.40 -17.66
CA GLU A 677 5.14 23.47 -17.61
C GLU A 677 3.83 23.01 -18.26
N CYS A 678 2.71 23.26 -17.59
CA CYS A 678 1.38 22.93 -18.03
C CYS A 678 0.68 24.22 -18.46
N PRO A 679 0.58 24.50 -19.77
CA PRO A 679 0.03 25.76 -20.25
C PRO A 679 -1.39 25.97 -19.73
N SER A 680 -1.62 27.01 -18.94
CA SER A 680 -2.98 27.42 -18.64
C SER A 680 -3.50 28.20 -19.86
N ALA A 681 -4.75 28.02 -20.25
CA ALA A 681 -5.31 28.59 -21.49
C ALA A 681 -5.42 30.14 -21.49
N GLY A 682 -4.28 30.84 -21.41
CA GLY A 682 -4.17 32.29 -21.32
C GLY A 682 -4.51 32.88 -19.94
N ILE A 683 -4.76 32.07 -18.91
CA ILE A 683 -5.17 32.52 -17.57
C ILE A 683 -3.95 32.52 -16.64
N SER A 684 -3.02 33.43 -16.88
CA SER A 684 -1.78 33.53 -16.10
C SER A 684 -2.08 33.84 -14.63
N THR A 685 -1.44 33.11 -13.72
CA THR A 685 -1.54 33.34 -12.26
C THR A 685 -0.43 34.23 -11.71
N HIS A 686 0.37 34.87 -12.57
CA HIS A 686 1.57 35.59 -12.16
C HIS A 686 1.30 36.77 -11.20
N GLN A 687 1.86 36.66 -10.00
CA GLN A 687 2.58 37.78 -9.38
C GLN A 687 4.03 37.73 -9.89
N GLY A 688 4.52 38.83 -10.43
CA GLY A 688 5.84 38.90 -11.06
C GLY A 688 6.98 38.68 -10.07
N GLY A 689 7.99 37.93 -10.51
CA GLY A 689 9.26 37.76 -9.80
C GLY A 689 10.07 36.58 -10.36
N ASP A 690 11.28 36.90 -10.85
CA ASP A 690 12.47 36.09 -11.14
C ASP A 690 12.32 34.73 -11.86
N GLY A 691 12.78 34.71 -13.13
CA GLY A 691 13.01 33.58 -14.05
C GLY A 691 12.58 32.17 -13.61
N GLY A 692 11.47 31.69 -14.17
CA GLY A 692 10.98 30.32 -13.99
C GLY A 692 9.77 30.00 -14.87
N PRO A 693 9.11 28.84 -14.66
CA PRO A 693 7.90 28.46 -15.38
C PRO A 693 6.81 29.53 -15.24
N SER A 694 6.09 29.81 -16.33
CA SER A 694 5.05 30.85 -16.34
C SER A 694 3.70 30.35 -15.84
N ASP A 695 3.49 29.04 -15.94
CA ASP A 695 2.28 28.36 -15.50
C ASP A 695 2.55 27.32 -14.42
N SER A 696 1.48 26.69 -13.94
CA SER A 696 1.58 25.51 -13.08
C SER A 696 2.43 24.42 -13.74
N VAL A 697 3.13 23.64 -12.94
CA VAL A 697 3.99 22.57 -13.44
C VAL A 697 3.56 21.20 -12.93
N VAL A 698 4.09 20.17 -13.60
CA VAL A 698 4.02 18.77 -13.18
C VAL A 698 5.42 18.18 -13.06
N GLN A 699 5.67 17.42 -12.00
CA GLN A 699 6.96 16.76 -11.80
C GLN A 699 7.07 15.50 -12.68
N LEU A 700 8.17 15.36 -13.41
CA LEU A 700 8.41 14.26 -14.36
C LEU A 700 9.44 13.24 -13.88
N SER A 701 10.32 13.61 -12.95
CA SER A 701 11.33 12.74 -12.37
C SER A 701 11.17 12.65 -10.85
N ASP A 702 11.79 11.65 -10.24
CA ASP A 702 11.99 11.63 -8.80
C ASP A 702 12.80 12.86 -8.35
N GLU A 703 12.59 13.25 -7.09
CA GLU A 703 13.39 14.29 -6.44
C GLU A 703 14.70 13.67 -5.94
N LEU A 704 15.82 14.30 -6.28
CA LEU A 704 17.16 13.85 -5.92
C LEU A 704 17.80 14.82 -4.94
N ASP A 705 18.48 14.26 -3.94
CA ASP A 705 19.34 15.02 -3.05
C ASP A 705 20.76 15.10 -3.62
N VAL A 706 21.29 16.32 -3.69
CA VAL A 706 22.67 16.62 -4.08
C VAL A 706 23.40 17.20 -2.89
N TYR A 707 24.46 16.52 -2.48
CA TYR A 707 25.19 16.82 -1.25
C TYR A 707 26.38 17.72 -1.53
N PHE A 708 26.51 18.81 -0.78
CA PHE A 708 27.60 19.77 -0.90
C PHE A 708 28.37 19.93 0.41
N VAL A 709 29.68 20.12 0.31
CA VAL A 709 30.56 20.48 1.42
C VAL A 709 31.42 21.69 1.07
N SER A 710 31.58 22.61 2.01
CA SER A 710 32.37 23.82 1.82
C SER A 710 33.86 23.47 1.70
N ALA A 711 34.50 23.92 0.63
CA ALA A 711 35.94 23.92 0.52
C ALA A 711 36.49 24.98 1.47
N VAL A 712 37.04 24.53 2.60
CA VAL A 712 37.69 25.41 3.60
C VAL A 712 38.75 26.25 2.90
N GLN A 713 38.56 27.57 2.81
CA GLN A 713 39.68 28.48 2.56
C GLN A 713 40.64 28.33 3.73
N ARG A 714 41.80 27.72 3.48
CA ARG A 714 42.95 27.86 4.37
C ARG A 714 43.46 29.30 4.36
#